data_AF-A0A7T0JSH7-F1
#
_entry.id   AF-A0A7T0JSH7-F1
#
_cell.length_a   1.000
_cell.length_b   1.000
_cell.length_c   1.000
_cell.angle_alpha   90.00
_cell.angle_beta   90.00
_cell.angle_gamma   90.00
#
_symmetry.space_group_name_H-M   'P 1'
#
loop_
_entity.id
_entity.type
_entity.pdbx_description
1 polymer ?
#
loop_
_entity_poly.entity_id
_entity_poly.type
_entity_poly.pdbx_seq_one_letter_code
_entity_poly.pdbx_strand_id
1 'polypeptide(L)'
;MSISPTSLALKIGETGKITVSNPSGRVSSKSSNTSVATVSYESGTVKVKGIKAGSATITIKDSRSSKTASVTVSSSSSSGLTVSPSVVSLNVGNNTNVSVTNPSGTVSAQSSDSAIATASYGNGTAVITGVKAGSTTVVIRDSSTSKTVSVTVLNTTAIGNYTLLAWNDLGMHCMDGLDFSVFAILPPYNTLHAQLKDKSGKLVTSNVLLTYEAVADSSGSINTSSADKTNFWTWVQDLVGLNPAPDVGLNLDGLASGSPAPGNKTPTLTPAPMTYNAAYNWFEAEGIPITPFDDAGKKNFYPTVKVVAKDAVTGKVLASTTTVLPVSDEMTCKGCHASTDSTNPAQTAAKPSPNWLFDNDPEKDWKRNILLLHDQKQASNSVFTSALTKAGYPNGLLASADNNKPVLCVACHASNAYFDKENKTTVMGGMAGIPAFTQALHQKHADVIDPTTNTKLNDIANRSSCYQCHPGSVTQCLRGAMGKAVDAQGDSSMSCQSCHGDMKAVGNPARQGWFNEPTCESCHNSAAPGKRALSGVNAQGVEIVPTDHTFATNADTPVPGLNLYRFSKGHGGLQCEACHGATHAEYPSSHQDENLQSIAIQGHAGPVAECTACHTTVPSTVNGGPHGMHSTGDSWVKQHENANKNGTATTPSCSYCHGTTSAGTPLSAIKVAKTIDAGEFGIKNWPAGYQVSCFSCHNGPNP
;
A
#
# COMPACT_ATOMS: atom_id res chain seq x y z
N MET A 1 24.70 -4.03 51.91
CA MET A 1 24.53 -4.98 50.81
C MET A 1 24.55 -4.28 49.46
N SER A 2 25.30 -4.83 48.49
CA SER A 2 25.22 -4.51 47.06
C SER A 2 24.77 -5.75 46.27
N ILE A 3 24.17 -5.54 45.09
CA ILE A 3 23.70 -6.61 44.22
C ILE A 3 24.21 -6.40 42.79
N SER A 4 24.53 -7.48 42.08
CA SER A 4 24.93 -7.42 40.67
C SER A 4 24.55 -8.71 39.92
N PRO A 5 23.87 -8.62 38.76
CA PRO A 5 23.36 -7.41 38.11
C PRO A 5 22.10 -6.84 38.80
N THR A 6 21.75 -5.58 38.50
CA THR A 6 20.50 -4.92 38.95
C THR A 6 19.33 -5.12 37.98
N SER A 7 19.57 -5.78 36.84
CA SER A 7 18.54 -6.21 35.89
C SER A 7 18.90 -7.58 35.31
N LEU A 8 17.88 -8.39 35.01
CA LEU A 8 18.01 -9.68 34.34
C LEU A 8 17.00 -9.75 33.18
N ALA A 9 17.49 -10.11 32.00
CA ALA A 9 16.65 -10.53 30.87
C ALA A 9 16.74 -12.05 30.76
N LEU A 10 15.62 -12.75 30.88
CA LEU A 10 15.52 -14.21 30.88
C LEU A 10 14.49 -14.68 29.85
N LYS A 11 14.65 -15.89 29.33
CA LYS A 11 13.60 -16.61 28.60
C LYS A 11 12.76 -17.45 29.56
N ILE A 12 11.56 -17.86 29.13
CA ILE A 12 10.74 -18.83 29.88
C ILE A 12 11.56 -20.11 30.11
N GLY A 13 11.72 -20.52 31.38
CA GLY A 13 12.51 -21.67 31.82
C GLY A 13 13.98 -21.36 32.15
N GLU A 14 14.51 -20.23 31.71
CA GLU A 14 15.90 -19.82 31.95
C GLU A 14 16.12 -19.37 33.41
N THR A 15 17.33 -19.59 33.93
CA THR A 15 17.70 -19.19 35.29
C THR A 15 18.85 -18.19 35.29
N GLY A 16 18.57 -16.96 35.71
CA GLY A 16 19.57 -15.92 35.97
C GLY A 16 20.11 -15.97 37.39
N LYS A 17 21.21 -15.26 37.63
CA LYS A 17 21.85 -15.16 38.94
C LYS A 17 22.09 -13.70 39.30
N ILE A 18 21.79 -13.34 40.55
CA ILE A 18 22.14 -12.05 41.16
C ILE A 18 23.09 -12.33 42.32
N THR A 19 24.30 -11.81 42.22
CA THR A 19 25.31 -11.90 43.28
C THR A 19 24.99 -10.87 44.36
N VAL A 20 25.06 -11.28 45.63
CA VAL A 20 24.82 -10.44 46.81
C VAL A 20 26.13 -10.28 47.58
N SER A 21 26.64 -9.05 47.65
CA SER A 21 27.92 -8.75 48.32
C SER A 21 27.70 -7.93 49.59
N ASN A 22 28.50 -8.23 50.62
CA ASN A 22 28.48 -7.58 51.93
C ASN A 22 27.07 -7.50 52.57
N PRO A 23 26.33 -8.62 52.72
CA PRO A 23 25.06 -8.61 53.43
C PRO A 23 25.27 -8.45 54.94
N SER A 24 24.43 -7.65 55.60
CA SER A 24 24.36 -7.58 57.06
C SER A 24 23.34 -8.59 57.57
N GLY A 25 23.80 -9.69 58.15
CA GLY A 25 22.94 -10.73 58.71
C GLY A 25 22.21 -11.58 57.65
N ARG A 26 21.06 -12.13 58.01
CA ARG A 26 20.30 -13.05 57.13
C ARG A 26 19.74 -12.33 55.91
N VAL A 27 19.96 -12.91 54.73
CA VAL A 27 19.40 -12.42 53.46
C VAL A 27 18.10 -13.15 53.14
N SER A 28 17.12 -12.42 52.61
CA SER A 28 15.86 -12.94 52.06
C SER A 28 15.61 -12.35 50.67
N SER A 29 14.96 -13.12 49.79
CA SER A 29 14.64 -12.72 48.41
C SER A 29 13.18 -13.03 48.10
N LYS A 30 12.47 -12.08 47.46
CA LYS A 30 11.06 -12.24 47.07
C LYS A 30 10.83 -11.69 45.65
N SER A 31 10.05 -12.40 44.85
CA SER A 31 9.55 -11.91 43.56
C SER A 31 8.24 -11.16 43.74
N SER A 32 8.04 -10.05 43.02
CA SER A 32 6.76 -9.34 42.95
C SER A 32 5.69 -10.12 42.19
N ASN A 33 6.09 -11.04 41.30
CA ASN A 33 5.18 -11.87 40.51
C ASN A 33 5.78 -13.26 40.30
N THR A 34 5.41 -14.21 41.18
CA THR A 34 5.91 -15.60 41.14
C THR A 34 5.41 -16.38 39.93
N SER A 35 4.34 -15.91 39.27
CA SER A 35 3.86 -16.50 38.01
C SER A 35 4.74 -16.10 36.82
N VAL A 36 5.51 -15.01 36.92
CA VAL A 36 6.47 -14.55 35.91
C VAL A 36 7.89 -15.03 36.23
N ALA A 37 8.36 -14.86 37.46
CA ALA A 37 9.69 -15.29 37.88
C ALA A 37 9.72 -15.76 39.34
N THR A 38 10.37 -16.89 39.60
CA THR A 38 10.58 -17.44 40.96
C THR A 38 12.00 -17.21 41.42
N VAL A 39 12.22 -17.13 42.74
CA VAL A 39 13.53 -16.84 43.32
C VAL A 39 13.89 -17.80 44.44
N SER A 40 15.18 -18.10 44.54
CA SER A 40 15.79 -18.80 45.67
C SER A 40 17.13 -18.16 46.01
N TYR A 41 17.55 -18.22 47.28
CA TYR A 41 18.83 -17.69 47.73
C TYR A 41 19.69 -18.82 48.27
N GLU A 42 20.92 -18.91 47.77
CA GLU A 42 21.90 -19.91 48.18
C GLU A 42 23.31 -19.33 48.05
N SER A 43 24.11 -19.44 49.12
CA SER A 43 25.55 -19.12 49.13
C SER A 43 25.92 -17.79 48.45
N GLY A 44 25.30 -16.69 48.87
CA GLY A 44 25.60 -15.36 48.33
C GLY A 44 24.99 -15.04 46.97
N THR A 45 24.17 -15.94 46.41
CA THR A 45 23.56 -15.79 45.09
C THR A 45 22.04 -15.95 45.16
N VAL A 46 21.29 -15.02 44.58
CA VAL A 46 19.86 -15.18 44.29
C VAL A 46 19.71 -15.77 42.89
N LYS A 47 19.20 -16.99 42.81
CA LYS A 47 18.83 -17.65 41.54
C LYS A 47 17.41 -17.23 41.17
N VAL A 48 17.23 -16.73 39.96
CA VAL A 48 15.96 -16.24 39.43
C VAL A 48 15.56 -17.09 38.23
N LYS A 49 14.45 -17.83 38.31
CA LYS A 49 13.95 -18.66 37.20
C LYS A 49 12.73 -18.00 36.54
N GLY A 50 12.80 -17.77 35.23
CA GLY A 50 11.67 -17.31 34.44
C GLY A 50 10.62 -18.40 34.27
N ILE A 51 9.35 -18.09 34.55
CA ILE A 51 8.20 -19.03 34.52
C ILE A 51 7.24 -18.69 33.38
N LYS A 52 6.95 -17.41 33.16
CA LYS A 52 6.03 -16.93 32.12
C LYS A 52 6.49 -15.58 31.60
N ALA A 53 6.19 -15.29 30.34
CA ALA A 53 6.46 -13.99 29.75
C ALA A 53 5.83 -12.85 30.57
N GLY A 54 6.59 -11.76 30.76
CA GLY A 54 6.21 -10.61 31.56
C GLY A 54 7.38 -10.03 32.35
N SER A 55 7.09 -9.06 33.20
CA SER A 55 8.08 -8.45 34.09
C SER A 55 7.83 -8.79 35.55
N ALA A 56 8.91 -8.89 36.34
CA ALA A 56 8.89 -9.06 37.77
C ALA A 56 10.02 -8.24 38.41
N THR A 57 9.87 -7.88 39.67
CA THR A 57 10.90 -7.22 40.47
C THR A 57 11.31 -8.15 41.60
N ILE A 58 12.61 -8.40 41.74
CA ILE A 58 13.17 -9.19 42.82
C ILE A 58 13.65 -8.27 43.92
N THR A 59 13.02 -8.36 45.09
CA THR A 59 13.43 -7.64 46.29
C THR A 59 14.34 -8.52 47.13
N ILE A 60 15.55 -8.04 47.41
CA ILE A 60 16.57 -8.70 48.22
C ILE A 60 16.77 -7.85 49.48
N LYS A 61 16.57 -8.45 50.65
CA LYS A 61 16.60 -7.76 51.95
C LYS A 61 17.55 -8.45 52.92
N ASP A 62 18.40 -7.67 53.57
CA ASP A 62 19.20 -8.09 54.74
C ASP A 62 18.68 -7.41 56.02
N SER A 63 19.36 -7.56 57.15
CA SER A 63 18.91 -6.99 58.43
C SER A 63 18.93 -5.46 58.50
N ARG A 64 19.56 -4.77 57.54
CA ARG A 64 19.77 -3.31 57.56
C ARG A 64 19.32 -2.58 56.30
N SER A 65 19.10 -3.28 55.19
CA SER A 65 18.94 -2.69 53.85
C SER A 65 18.10 -3.58 52.92
N SER A 66 17.49 -2.94 51.92
CA SER A 66 16.70 -3.59 50.87
C SER A 66 17.15 -3.07 49.50
N LYS A 67 17.31 -3.97 48.52
CA LYS A 67 17.67 -3.66 47.13
C LYS A 67 16.74 -4.41 46.18
N THR A 68 16.55 -3.87 44.97
CA THR A 68 15.68 -4.45 43.96
C THR A 68 16.44 -4.69 42.66
N ALA A 69 16.11 -5.78 41.97
CA ALA A 69 16.53 -6.04 40.60
C ALA A 69 15.31 -6.24 39.70
N SER A 70 15.31 -5.63 38.52
CA SER A 70 14.27 -5.85 37.51
C SER A 70 14.51 -7.17 36.76
N VAL A 71 13.44 -7.89 36.45
CA VAL A 71 13.49 -9.12 35.66
C VAL A 71 12.47 -8.99 34.54
N THR A 72 12.95 -9.10 33.30
CA THR A 72 12.09 -9.25 32.14
C THR A 72 12.20 -10.70 31.68
N VAL A 73 11.10 -11.43 31.73
CA VAL A 73 10.98 -12.75 31.13
C VAL A 73 10.33 -12.54 29.78
N SER A 74 11.09 -12.68 28.71
CA SER A 74 10.49 -12.68 27.38
C SER A 74 9.86 -14.04 27.14
N SER A 75 8.70 -14.06 26.48
CA SER A 75 8.35 -15.28 25.75
C SER A 75 9.54 -15.58 24.86
N SER A 76 9.96 -16.84 24.81
CA SER A 76 10.57 -17.27 23.56
C SER A 76 9.57 -16.81 22.51
N SER A 77 10.00 -15.95 21.58
CA SER A 77 9.34 -15.91 20.29
C SER A 77 8.97 -17.35 19.97
N SER A 78 7.77 -17.58 19.43
CA SER A 78 7.63 -18.80 18.67
C SER A 78 8.84 -18.84 17.75
N SER A 79 9.81 -19.70 18.07
CA SER A 79 10.74 -20.25 17.10
C SER A 79 9.86 -21.17 16.27
N GLY A 80 8.92 -20.54 15.57
CA GLY A 80 8.32 -21.15 14.41
C GLY A 80 9.43 -21.15 13.40
N LEU A 81 9.60 -22.31 12.79
CA LEU A 81 10.36 -22.47 11.57
C LEU A 81 10.15 -21.24 10.66
N THR A 82 11.23 -20.54 10.33
CA THR A 82 11.22 -19.46 9.34
C THR A 82 12.03 -19.86 8.13
N VAL A 83 11.54 -19.47 6.95
CA VAL A 83 12.18 -19.78 5.67
C VAL A 83 12.37 -18.48 4.89
N SER A 84 13.54 -18.30 4.28
CA SER A 84 13.81 -17.12 3.45
C SER A 84 14.75 -17.48 2.29
N PRO A 85 14.36 -17.19 1.04
CA PRO A 85 13.07 -16.63 0.62
C PRO A 85 11.91 -17.64 0.69
N SER A 86 10.67 -17.16 0.82
CA SER A 86 9.43 -17.97 0.78
C SER A 86 8.91 -18.21 -0.64
N VAL A 87 9.52 -17.58 -1.64
CA VAL A 87 9.26 -17.78 -3.06
C VAL A 87 10.59 -17.89 -3.78
N VAL A 88 10.75 -18.92 -4.61
CA VAL A 88 11.95 -19.13 -5.42
C VAL A 88 11.59 -19.44 -6.87
N SER A 89 12.40 -18.92 -7.77
CA SER A 89 12.38 -19.28 -9.19
C SER A 89 13.77 -19.75 -9.59
N LEU A 90 13.84 -20.87 -10.32
CA LEU A 90 15.10 -21.49 -10.75
C LEU A 90 14.94 -22.24 -12.08
N ASN A 91 16.05 -22.55 -12.73
CA ASN A 91 16.04 -23.28 -14.00
C ASN A 91 15.92 -24.79 -13.78
N VAL A 92 15.41 -25.49 -14.80
CA VAL A 92 15.63 -26.92 -14.96
C VAL A 92 17.13 -27.20 -14.84
N GLY A 93 17.51 -28.10 -13.93
CA GLY A 93 18.89 -28.49 -13.63
C GLY A 93 19.65 -27.61 -12.65
N ASN A 94 19.14 -26.43 -12.28
CA ASN A 94 19.80 -25.53 -11.32
C ASN A 94 19.32 -25.76 -9.89
N ASN A 95 20.10 -25.25 -8.93
CA ASN A 95 19.78 -25.25 -7.51
C ASN A 95 19.57 -23.81 -7.00
N THR A 96 18.70 -23.64 -6.01
CA THR A 96 18.58 -22.41 -5.22
C THR A 96 18.51 -22.75 -3.74
N ASN A 97 18.95 -21.81 -2.90
CA ASN A 97 19.05 -22.01 -1.46
C ASN A 97 17.94 -21.23 -0.75
N VAL A 98 17.24 -21.92 0.13
CA VAL A 98 16.30 -21.31 1.09
C VAL A 98 16.90 -21.48 2.47
N SER A 99 17.18 -20.36 3.13
CA SER A 99 17.65 -20.32 4.51
C SER A 99 16.52 -20.76 5.44
N VAL A 100 16.81 -21.73 6.31
CA VAL A 100 15.88 -22.22 7.33
C VAL A 100 16.42 -21.81 8.69
N THR A 101 15.67 -20.96 9.38
CA THR A 101 16.06 -20.41 10.67
C THR A 101 15.07 -20.83 11.75
N ASN A 102 15.58 -20.95 12.98
CA ASN A 102 14.82 -21.33 14.18
C ASN A 102 14.03 -22.66 14.10
N PRO A 103 14.54 -23.74 13.47
CA PRO A 103 13.81 -25.01 13.47
C PRO A 103 13.76 -25.65 14.85
N SER A 104 12.61 -26.22 15.21
CA SER A 104 12.39 -27.06 16.38
C SER A 104 12.58 -28.53 16.03
N GLY A 105 13.64 -29.15 16.55
CA GLY A 105 13.92 -30.57 16.32
C GLY A 105 14.34 -30.90 14.89
N THR A 106 13.94 -32.07 14.38
CA THR A 106 14.33 -32.53 13.05
C THR A 106 13.59 -31.77 11.96
N VAL A 107 14.31 -31.37 10.92
CA VAL A 107 13.77 -30.67 9.75
C VAL A 107 13.75 -31.57 8.52
N SER A 108 12.68 -31.46 7.74
CA SER A 108 12.53 -32.07 6.42
C SER A 108 12.12 -31.01 5.39
N ALA A 109 12.63 -31.12 4.16
CA ALA A 109 12.16 -30.34 3.02
C ALA A 109 11.62 -31.30 1.95
N GLN A 110 10.35 -31.16 1.59
CA GLN A 110 9.69 -32.06 0.64
C GLN A 110 8.98 -31.25 -0.44
N SER A 111 9.22 -31.61 -1.70
CA SER A 111 8.47 -31.04 -2.83
C SER A 111 7.09 -31.70 -2.96
N SER A 112 6.07 -30.89 -3.18
CA SER A 112 4.70 -31.34 -3.50
C SER A 112 4.61 -31.97 -4.90
N ASP A 113 5.56 -31.66 -5.79
CA ASP A 113 5.70 -32.30 -7.10
C ASP A 113 7.19 -32.45 -7.45
N SER A 114 7.73 -33.63 -7.17
CA SER A 114 9.12 -33.99 -7.45
C SER A 114 9.47 -34.05 -8.95
N ALA A 115 8.47 -34.14 -9.83
CA ALA A 115 8.70 -34.06 -11.27
C ALA A 115 9.00 -32.63 -11.74
N ILE A 116 8.53 -31.61 -11.00
CA ILE A 116 8.80 -30.20 -11.27
C ILE A 116 10.06 -29.73 -10.54
N ALA A 117 10.15 -29.94 -9.22
CA ALA A 117 11.31 -29.56 -8.42
C ALA A 117 11.57 -30.59 -7.31
N THR A 118 12.83 -30.80 -6.95
CA THR A 118 13.22 -31.59 -5.76
C THR A 118 13.76 -30.68 -4.67
N ALA A 119 13.77 -31.16 -3.43
CA ALA A 119 14.29 -30.42 -2.30
C ALA A 119 15.12 -31.34 -1.41
N SER A 120 16.21 -30.81 -0.86
CA SER A 120 17.03 -31.46 0.17
C SER A 120 17.31 -30.44 1.28
N TYR A 121 17.61 -30.93 2.48
CA TYR A 121 17.90 -30.06 3.63
C TYR A 121 19.20 -30.46 4.32
N GLY A 122 20.04 -29.48 4.61
CA GLY A 122 21.27 -29.66 5.40
C GLY A 122 21.88 -28.31 5.78
N ASN A 123 22.60 -28.26 6.91
CA ASN A 123 23.33 -27.07 7.36
C ASN A 123 22.49 -25.78 7.41
N GLY A 124 21.24 -25.87 7.89
CA GLY A 124 20.34 -24.71 7.97
C GLY A 124 19.82 -24.22 6.61
N THR A 125 20.02 -24.96 5.54
CA THR A 125 19.65 -24.57 4.18
C THR A 125 18.85 -25.68 3.50
N ALA A 126 17.69 -25.32 2.95
CA ALA A 126 16.96 -26.17 2.01
C ALA A 126 17.44 -25.84 0.58
N VAL A 127 18.03 -26.83 -0.10
CA VAL A 127 18.48 -26.72 -1.48
C VAL A 127 17.39 -27.27 -2.37
N ILE A 128 16.79 -26.38 -3.18
CA ILE A 128 15.72 -26.72 -4.11
C ILE A 128 16.35 -26.84 -5.50
N THR A 129 16.08 -27.95 -6.21
CA THR A 129 16.61 -28.24 -7.55
C THR A 129 15.47 -28.31 -8.56
N GLY A 130 15.59 -27.57 -9.66
CA GLY A 130 14.59 -27.61 -10.73
C GLY A 130 14.74 -28.88 -11.57
N VAL A 131 13.65 -29.60 -11.82
CA VAL A 131 13.64 -30.86 -12.60
C VAL A 131 12.95 -30.68 -13.95
N LYS A 132 11.80 -30.00 -13.99
CA LYS A 132 11.03 -29.74 -15.20
C LYS A 132 10.30 -28.42 -15.08
N ALA A 133 10.13 -27.70 -16.20
CA ALA A 133 9.34 -26.48 -16.19
C ALA A 133 7.93 -26.69 -15.64
N GLY A 134 7.51 -25.80 -14.74
CA GLY A 134 6.25 -25.85 -14.02
C GLY A 134 6.34 -25.14 -12.67
N SER A 135 5.23 -25.05 -11.96
CA SER A 135 5.19 -24.52 -10.59
C SER A 135 4.84 -25.63 -9.61
N THR A 136 5.49 -25.64 -8.46
CA THR A 136 5.20 -26.54 -7.35
C THR A 136 5.45 -25.81 -6.03
N THR A 137 5.30 -26.49 -4.90
CA THR A 137 5.67 -25.97 -3.60
C THR A 137 6.65 -26.90 -2.90
N VAL A 138 7.56 -26.35 -2.11
CA VAL A 138 8.41 -27.11 -1.21
C VAL A 138 7.98 -26.82 0.22
N VAL A 139 7.50 -27.86 0.91
CA VAL A 139 7.11 -27.78 2.32
C VAL A 139 8.34 -28.09 3.17
N ILE A 140 8.79 -27.10 3.93
CA ILE A 140 9.83 -27.26 4.95
C ILE A 140 9.10 -27.43 6.27
N ARG A 141 9.35 -28.54 6.97
CA ARG A 141 8.68 -28.92 8.20
C ARG A 141 9.73 -29.21 9.26
N ASP A 142 9.48 -28.75 10.49
CA ASP A 142 10.22 -29.17 11.67
C ASP A 142 9.33 -30.03 12.60
N SER A 143 9.79 -30.35 13.81
CA SER A 143 9.04 -31.18 14.75
C SER A 143 7.81 -30.50 15.37
N SER A 144 7.54 -29.23 15.04
CA SER A 144 6.47 -28.43 15.65
C SER A 144 5.58 -27.70 14.64
N THR A 145 6.11 -27.31 13.47
CA THR A 145 5.51 -26.40 12.50
C THR A 145 5.95 -26.70 11.07
N SER A 146 5.31 -26.09 10.08
CA SER A 146 5.72 -26.15 8.66
C SER A 146 5.60 -24.80 7.98
N LYS A 147 6.46 -24.56 6.98
CA LYS A 147 6.43 -23.41 6.07
C LYS A 147 6.50 -23.89 4.63
N THR A 148 5.83 -23.16 3.75
CA THR A 148 5.80 -23.46 2.32
C THR A 148 6.65 -22.47 1.57
N VAL A 149 7.46 -22.97 0.64
CA VAL A 149 8.18 -22.18 -0.35
C VAL A 149 7.50 -22.40 -1.70
N SER A 150 7.02 -21.34 -2.34
CA SER A 150 6.51 -21.43 -3.71
C SER A 150 7.68 -21.54 -4.68
N VAL A 151 7.67 -22.56 -5.55
CA VAL A 151 8.78 -22.87 -6.47
C VAL A 151 8.29 -22.80 -7.90
N THR A 152 8.98 -22.03 -8.74
CA THR A 152 8.75 -22.04 -10.20
C THR A 152 10.01 -22.48 -10.93
N VAL A 153 9.91 -23.56 -11.70
CA VAL A 153 10.99 -24.14 -12.51
C VAL A 153 10.78 -23.78 -13.98
N LEU A 154 11.86 -23.39 -14.66
CA LEU A 154 11.81 -22.70 -15.97
C LEU A 154 12.70 -23.42 -17.01
N ASN A 155 12.26 -23.50 -18.28
CA ASN A 155 12.90 -24.34 -19.33
C ASN A 155 13.10 -23.63 -20.69
N THR A 156 12.82 -22.32 -20.79
CA THR A 156 13.04 -21.59 -22.05
C THR A 156 13.55 -20.17 -21.79
N THR A 157 14.55 -19.76 -22.55
CA THR A 157 15.03 -18.38 -22.59
C THR A 157 13.96 -17.48 -23.24
N ALA A 158 13.68 -16.34 -22.63
CA ALA A 158 12.87 -15.27 -23.16
C ALA A 158 13.60 -14.59 -24.34
N ILE A 159 13.00 -14.62 -25.54
CA ILE A 159 13.57 -14.07 -26.77
C ILE A 159 12.69 -12.90 -27.24
N GLY A 160 13.30 -11.74 -27.53
CA GLY A 160 12.59 -10.59 -28.10
C GLY A 160 12.88 -9.26 -27.40
N ASN A 161 12.13 -8.24 -27.79
CA ASN A 161 12.08 -6.94 -27.13
C ASN A 161 10.86 -6.90 -26.21
N TYR A 162 10.95 -6.11 -25.13
CA TYR A 162 9.93 -6.08 -24.09
C TYR A 162 9.58 -4.64 -23.68
N THR A 163 8.41 -4.50 -23.05
CA THR A 163 7.98 -3.29 -22.35
C THR A 163 7.61 -3.67 -20.93
N LEU A 164 8.24 -3.02 -19.95
CA LEU A 164 7.95 -3.19 -18.54
C LEU A 164 7.19 -1.97 -18.03
N LEU A 165 6.05 -2.21 -17.39
CA LEU A 165 5.21 -1.19 -16.76
C LEU A 165 5.16 -1.48 -15.26
N ALA A 166 5.44 -0.49 -14.42
CA ALA A 166 5.36 -0.58 -12.97
C ALA A 166 4.65 0.63 -12.35
N TRP A 167 3.94 0.40 -11.25
CA TRP A 167 3.11 1.40 -10.57
C TRP A 167 2.91 1.03 -9.08
N ASN A 168 2.49 2.00 -8.27
CA ASN A 168 1.95 1.75 -6.94
C ASN A 168 0.41 1.74 -6.97
N ASP A 169 -0.26 1.14 -5.99
CA ASP A 169 -1.71 0.83 -6.01
C ASP A 169 -2.67 1.98 -5.66
N LEU A 170 -2.22 3.01 -4.94
CA LEU A 170 -3.09 4.06 -4.38
C LEU A 170 -2.73 5.49 -4.80
N GLY A 171 -1.59 5.65 -5.47
CA GLY A 171 -0.94 6.94 -5.71
C GLY A 171 -0.21 7.48 -4.49
N MET A 172 -0.63 7.15 -3.27
CA MET A 172 0.09 7.52 -2.05
C MET A 172 -0.40 6.69 -0.87
N HIS A 173 0.54 6.10 -0.14
CA HIS A 173 0.27 5.52 1.17
C HIS A 173 0.45 6.56 2.28
N CYS A 174 -0.25 6.38 3.40
CA CYS A 174 -0.12 7.22 4.58
C CYS A 174 0.53 6.41 5.70
N MET A 175 1.28 7.07 6.57
CA MET A 175 1.77 6.49 7.83
C MET A 175 1.54 7.47 8.99
N ASP A 176 1.45 6.95 10.22
CA ASP A 176 1.11 7.72 11.43
C ASP A 176 2.28 8.55 11.99
N GLY A 177 3.04 9.21 11.13
CA GLY A 177 4.24 9.94 11.55
C GLY A 177 5.33 9.02 12.09
N LEU A 178 6.16 9.55 12.98
CA LEU A 178 7.36 8.86 13.45
C LEU A 178 7.15 8.03 14.72
N ASP A 179 6.07 8.30 15.48
CA ASP A 179 5.77 7.64 16.75
C ASP A 179 4.58 6.68 16.67
N PHE A 180 4.82 5.42 17.04
CA PHE A 180 3.85 4.34 17.14
C PHE A 180 3.64 3.88 18.59
N SER A 181 4.14 4.64 19.58
CA SER A 181 4.08 4.28 21.00
C SER A 181 2.73 4.60 21.66
N VAL A 182 1.97 5.56 21.11
CA VAL A 182 0.68 5.97 21.65
C VAL A 182 -0.48 5.25 20.95
N PHE A 183 -0.61 5.43 19.64
CA PHE A 183 -1.57 4.70 18.82
C PHE A 183 -1.08 4.59 17.37
N ALA A 184 -1.71 3.68 16.62
CA ALA A 184 -1.56 3.55 15.18
C ALA A 184 -2.90 3.35 14.46
N ILE A 185 -3.01 3.91 13.25
CA ILE A 185 -4.01 3.68 12.22
C ILE A 185 -3.36 2.92 11.06
N LEU A 186 -2.25 3.43 10.51
CA LEU A 186 -1.56 2.89 9.33
C LEU A 186 -0.05 2.77 9.55
N PRO A 187 0.54 1.60 9.23
CA PRO A 187 1.99 1.39 9.31
C PRO A 187 2.71 2.11 8.15
N PRO A 188 4.06 2.23 8.20
CA PRO A 188 4.84 2.45 6.99
C PRO A 188 4.52 1.34 5.97
N TYR A 189 4.08 1.72 4.77
CA TYR A 189 3.55 0.77 3.79
C TYR A 189 3.62 1.33 2.37
N ASN A 190 3.72 0.42 1.40
CA ASN A 190 3.45 0.63 -0.01
C ASN A 190 3.27 -0.70 -0.72
N THR A 191 2.67 -0.65 -1.90
CA THR A 191 2.52 -1.80 -2.79
C THR A 191 3.08 -1.45 -4.15
N LEU A 192 3.98 -2.28 -4.67
CA LEU A 192 4.54 -2.13 -6.01
C LEU A 192 4.00 -3.23 -6.92
N HIS A 193 3.40 -2.85 -8.04
CA HIS A 193 2.95 -3.76 -9.09
C HIS A 193 3.76 -3.58 -10.37
N ALA A 194 3.83 -4.64 -11.18
CA ALA A 194 4.42 -4.59 -12.51
C ALA A 194 3.81 -5.62 -13.48
N GLN A 195 3.80 -5.26 -14.77
CA GLN A 195 3.48 -6.15 -15.88
C GLN A 195 4.54 -6.04 -16.98
N LEU A 196 4.95 -7.19 -17.52
CA LEU A 196 5.87 -7.28 -18.64
C LEU A 196 5.11 -7.71 -19.90
N LYS A 197 5.37 -7.02 -21.02
CA LYS A 197 4.82 -7.34 -22.34
C LYS A 197 5.96 -7.66 -23.30
N ASP A 198 5.78 -8.67 -24.14
CA ASP A 198 6.60 -8.78 -25.34
C ASP A 198 6.11 -7.78 -26.40
N LYS A 199 6.93 -7.49 -27.41
CA LYS A 199 6.56 -6.58 -28.50
C LYS A 199 5.55 -7.15 -29.52
N SER A 200 5.01 -8.35 -29.29
CA SER A 200 3.80 -8.81 -29.98
C SER A 200 2.53 -8.33 -29.28
N GLY A 201 2.67 -7.76 -28.08
CA GLY A 201 1.57 -7.31 -27.24
C GLY A 201 1.03 -8.38 -26.31
N LYS A 202 1.76 -9.47 -26.06
CA LYS A 202 1.34 -10.51 -25.10
C LYS A 202 1.98 -10.28 -23.73
N LEU A 203 1.23 -10.56 -22.67
CA LEU A 203 1.76 -10.57 -21.30
C LEU A 203 2.78 -11.71 -21.13
N VAL A 204 3.88 -11.39 -20.47
CA VAL A 204 4.95 -12.33 -20.15
C VAL A 204 4.91 -12.61 -18.66
N THR A 205 4.48 -13.82 -18.32
CA THR A 205 4.16 -14.23 -16.93
C THR A 205 5.01 -15.39 -16.43
N SER A 206 5.85 -15.97 -17.30
CA SER A 206 6.71 -17.11 -16.99
C SER A 206 8.07 -16.91 -17.64
N ASN A 207 9.06 -17.66 -17.16
CA ASN A 207 10.46 -17.57 -17.60
C ASN A 207 11.11 -16.19 -17.36
N VAL A 208 10.55 -15.38 -16.47
CA VAL A 208 11.07 -14.07 -16.10
C VAL A 208 11.12 -13.92 -14.58
N LEU A 209 12.11 -13.18 -14.10
CA LEU A 209 12.24 -12.74 -12.72
C LEU A 209 12.13 -11.22 -12.71
N LEU A 210 11.21 -10.68 -11.90
CA LEU A 210 11.14 -9.25 -11.65
C LEU A 210 11.75 -8.92 -10.29
N THR A 211 12.52 -7.85 -10.26
CA THR A 211 13.13 -7.33 -9.04
C THR A 211 12.93 -5.83 -8.93
N TYR A 212 12.94 -5.31 -7.72
CA TYR A 212 12.97 -3.87 -7.44
C TYR A 212 14.21 -3.50 -6.62
N GLU A 213 14.77 -2.32 -6.88
CA GLU A 213 15.91 -1.75 -6.17
C GLU A 213 15.72 -0.24 -5.99
N ALA A 214 16.29 0.32 -4.94
CA ALA A 214 16.29 1.76 -4.72
C ALA A 214 17.12 2.46 -5.80
N VAL A 215 16.66 3.62 -6.26
CA VAL A 215 17.41 4.48 -7.17
C VAL A 215 17.21 5.93 -6.76
N ALA A 216 18.20 6.77 -7.02
CA ALA A 216 18.04 8.20 -6.81
C ALA A 216 16.95 8.75 -7.74
N ASP A 217 16.09 9.61 -7.21
CA ASP A 217 15.11 10.34 -8.00
C ASP A 217 15.77 11.48 -8.81
N SER A 218 14.95 12.22 -9.57
CA SER A 218 15.43 13.36 -10.38
C SER A 218 16.14 14.46 -9.59
N SER A 219 15.94 14.56 -8.27
CA SER A 219 16.61 15.50 -7.38
C SER A 219 17.91 14.94 -6.78
N GLY A 220 18.19 13.66 -6.96
CA GLY A 220 19.30 12.94 -6.36
C GLY A 220 19.00 12.34 -4.98
N SER A 221 17.75 12.40 -4.50
CA SER A 221 17.35 11.81 -3.22
C SER A 221 17.12 10.31 -3.37
N ILE A 222 17.57 9.53 -2.39
CA ILE A 222 17.46 8.07 -2.38
C ILE A 222 17.07 7.56 -0.99
N ASN A 223 16.23 6.52 -0.96
CA ASN A 223 15.75 5.91 0.27
C ASN A 223 16.06 4.40 0.24
N THR A 224 17.00 3.96 1.09
CA THR A 224 17.46 2.56 1.17
C THR A 224 17.18 1.87 2.50
N SER A 225 16.70 2.60 3.51
CA SER A 225 16.34 2.09 4.83
C SER A 225 15.08 2.76 5.37
N SER A 226 14.44 2.16 6.36
CA SER A 226 13.23 2.71 6.99
C SER A 226 13.17 2.46 8.50
N ALA A 227 13.78 1.37 8.98
CA ALA A 227 13.76 0.99 10.39
C ALA A 227 14.44 1.98 11.35
N ASP A 228 15.39 2.74 10.85
CA ASP A 228 16.10 3.78 11.60
C ASP A 228 15.39 5.15 11.58
N LYS A 229 14.29 5.27 10.82
CA LYS A 229 13.58 6.54 10.58
C LYS A 229 12.29 6.68 11.39
N THR A 230 11.82 5.62 12.04
CA THR A 230 10.62 5.60 12.89
C THR A 230 10.73 4.52 13.97
N ASN A 231 9.97 4.62 15.05
CA ASN A 231 9.91 3.58 16.07
C ASN A 231 8.90 2.45 15.78
N PHE A 232 8.32 2.36 14.58
CA PHE A 232 7.34 1.34 14.18
C PHE A 232 7.77 -0.10 14.56
N TRP A 233 8.99 -0.51 14.22
CA TRP A 233 9.49 -1.87 14.49
C TRP A 233 9.63 -2.19 15.98
N THR A 234 9.66 -1.17 16.85
CA THR A 234 9.61 -1.37 18.31
C THR A 234 8.21 -1.79 18.78
N TRP A 235 7.17 -1.30 18.11
CA TRP A 235 5.78 -1.38 18.58
C TRP A 235 4.87 -2.30 17.75
N VAL A 236 5.31 -2.69 16.56
CA VAL A 236 4.54 -3.53 15.63
C VAL A 236 4.03 -4.83 16.27
N GLN A 237 4.79 -5.42 17.19
CA GLN A 237 4.37 -6.63 17.90
C GLN A 237 3.14 -6.37 18.79
N ASP A 238 3.11 -5.26 19.51
CA ASP A 238 1.99 -4.90 20.39
C ASP A 238 0.79 -4.37 19.60
N LEU A 239 1.04 -3.77 18.43
CA LEU A 239 0.00 -3.22 17.56
C LEU A 239 -0.75 -4.30 16.77
N VAL A 240 -0.02 -5.12 16.01
CA VAL A 240 -0.61 -6.07 15.04
C VAL A 240 -0.28 -7.53 15.34
N GLY A 241 0.45 -7.82 16.43
CA GLY A 241 0.84 -9.19 16.80
C GLY A 241 1.97 -9.78 15.96
N LEU A 242 2.63 -8.98 15.12
CA LEU A 242 3.69 -9.40 14.20
C LEU A 242 5.03 -8.79 14.61
N ASN A 243 6.11 -9.53 14.40
CA ASN A 243 7.47 -9.06 14.72
C ASN A 243 8.39 -9.19 13.48
N PRO A 244 8.15 -8.40 12.42
CA PRO A 244 9.03 -8.40 11.25
C PRO A 244 10.44 -7.92 11.63
N ALA A 245 11.44 -8.39 10.88
CA ALA A 245 12.79 -7.84 11.01
C ALA A 245 12.82 -6.36 10.60
N PRO A 246 13.82 -5.57 11.06
CA PRO A 246 14.08 -4.23 10.52
C PRO A 246 14.07 -4.22 9.00
N ASP A 247 13.46 -3.18 8.41
CA ASP A 247 13.31 -2.97 6.96
C ASP A 247 12.49 -4.06 6.25
N VAL A 248 11.72 -4.85 6.99
CA VAL A 248 10.72 -5.78 6.48
C VAL A 248 9.35 -5.30 6.93
N GLY A 249 8.41 -5.18 5.99
CA GLY A 249 7.09 -4.64 6.28
C GLY A 249 6.08 -5.72 6.66
N LEU A 250 4.81 -5.38 6.55
CA LEU A 250 3.69 -6.26 6.87
C LEU A 250 3.07 -6.81 5.60
N ASN A 251 2.81 -8.12 5.53
CA ASN A 251 1.88 -8.64 4.54
C ASN A 251 0.51 -8.74 5.22
N LEU A 252 -0.49 -8.06 4.64
CA LEU A 252 -1.85 -8.10 5.15
C LEU A 252 -2.61 -9.33 4.64
N ASP A 253 -2.11 -9.99 3.59
CA ASP A 253 -2.60 -11.31 3.16
C ASP A 253 -2.25 -12.39 4.19
N GLY A 254 -3.19 -13.30 4.42
CA GLY A 254 -3.03 -14.39 5.38
C GLY A 254 -3.15 -13.96 6.85
N LEU A 255 -3.27 -12.67 7.14
CA LEU A 255 -3.57 -12.19 8.50
C LEU A 255 -4.98 -12.60 8.93
N ALA A 256 -5.96 -12.61 8.00
CA ALA A 256 -7.31 -13.12 8.27
C ALA A 256 -7.35 -14.63 8.57
N SER A 257 -6.45 -15.41 7.97
CA SER A 257 -6.35 -16.87 8.17
C SER A 257 -5.42 -17.26 9.33
N GLY A 258 -4.91 -16.29 10.09
CA GLY A 258 -4.02 -16.54 11.25
C GLY A 258 -2.63 -17.04 10.87
N SER A 259 -2.24 -16.90 9.59
CA SER A 259 -0.91 -17.28 9.07
C SER A 259 -0.17 -16.08 8.46
N PRO A 260 0.02 -14.99 9.21
CA PRO A 260 0.62 -13.78 8.69
C PRO A 260 2.07 -14.03 8.26
N ALA A 261 2.39 -13.64 7.04
CA ALA A 261 3.75 -13.62 6.52
C ALA A 261 4.36 -12.22 6.72
N PRO A 262 5.68 -12.10 6.85
CA PRO A 262 6.33 -10.80 6.69
C PRO A 262 6.04 -10.24 5.29
N GLY A 263 5.92 -8.92 5.19
CA GLY A 263 5.81 -8.19 3.93
C GLY A 263 7.13 -8.18 3.16
N ASN A 264 7.18 -7.34 2.13
CA ASN A 264 8.39 -7.15 1.34
C ASN A 264 9.40 -6.24 2.06
N LYS A 265 10.64 -6.24 1.56
CA LYS A 265 11.73 -5.44 2.13
C LYS A 265 11.66 -4.00 1.65
N THR A 266 12.11 -3.05 2.47
CA THR A 266 12.46 -1.71 1.99
C THR A 266 13.41 -1.84 0.78
N PRO A 267 13.23 -1.05 -0.30
CA PRO A 267 14.14 -1.09 -1.43
C PRO A 267 15.56 -0.76 -0.96
N THR A 268 16.55 -1.50 -1.44
CA THR A 268 17.97 -1.21 -1.18
C THR A 268 18.71 -1.15 -2.52
N LEU A 269 20.02 -0.89 -2.49
CA LEU A 269 20.86 -1.04 -3.68
C LEU A 269 21.05 -2.51 -4.13
N THR A 270 20.58 -3.47 -3.32
CA THR A 270 20.52 -4.88 -3.71
C THR A 270 19.09 -5.21 -4.18
N PRO A 271 18.92 -5.73 -5.41
CA PRO A 271 17.62 -6.09 -5.93
C PRO A 271 16.87 -7.09 -5.04
N ALA A 272 15.64 -6.75 -4.68
CA ALA A 272 14.69 -7.64 -4.01
C ALA A 272 13.70 -8.23 -5.03
N PRO A 273 13.30 -9.50 -4.89
CA PRO A 273 12.39 -10.15 -5.84
C PRO A 273 10.95 -9.64 -5.69
N MET A 274 10.21 -9.63 -6.80
CA MET A 274 8.75 -9.51 -6.83
C MET A 274 8.12 -10.89 -7.01
N THR A 275 6.90 -11.07 -6.50
CA THR A 275 6.14 -12.33 -6.60
C THR A 275 5.10 -12.23 -7.70
N TYR A 276 4.92 -13.26 -8.52
CA TYR A 276 3.85 -13.28 -9.53
C TYR A 276 2.51 -13.66 -8.89
N ASN A 277 1.51 -12.79 -9.02
CA ASN A 277 0.14 -13.01 -8.61
C ASN A 277 -0.69 -13.48 -9.81
N ALA A 278 -1.01 -14.78 -9.84
CA ALA A 278 -1.77 -15.39 -10.94
C ALA A 278 -3.25 -14.96 -10.98
N ALA A 279 -3.84 -14.60 -9.85
CA ALA A 279 -5.24 -14.16 -9.78
C ALA A 279 -5.43 -12.82 -10.52
N TYR A 280 -4.47 -11.91 -10.36
CA TYR A 280 -4.53 -10.57 -10.96
C TYR A 280 -3.60 -10.39 -12.17
N ASN A 281 -2.82 -11.41 -12.54
CA ASN A 281 -1.90 -11.41 -13.69
C ASN A 281 -0.85 -10.29 -13.65
N TRP A 282 -0.25 -10.05 -12.50
CA TRP A 282 0.83 -9.07 -12.31
C TRP A 282 1.95 -9.64 -11.43
N PHE A 283 3.09 -8.96 -11.41
CA PHE A 283 4.11 -9.14 -10.38
C PHE A 283 3.91 -8.09 -9.29
N GLU A 284 4.09 -8.47 -8.03
CA GLU A 284 3.87 -7.59 -6.89
C GLU A 284 4.97 -7.70 -5.84
N ALA A 285 5.22 -6.58 -5.17
CA ALA A 285 5.91 -6.49 -3.90
C ALA A 285 5.05 -5.63 -2.97
N GLU A 286 4.23 -6.28 -2.17
CA GLU A 286 3.32 -5.66 -1.22
C GLU A 286 3.95 -5.51 0.16
N GLY A 287 3.53 -4.48 0.90
CA GLY A 287 3.96 -4.29 2.27
C GLY A 287 5.40 -3.86 2.36
N ILE A 288 5.83 -3.02 1.42
CA ILE A 288 7.14 -2.38 1.44
C ILE A 288 7.07 -1.26 2.49
N PRO A 289 7.84 -1.32 3.60
CA PRO A 289 7.69 -0.37 4.69
C PRO A 289 8.50 0.90 4.43
N ILE A 290 8.12 1.66 3.40
CA ILE A 290 8.81 2.89 2.99
C ILE A 290 8.37 4.09 3.86
N THR A 291 9.27 5.05 4.07
CA THR A 291 9.02 6.29 4.85
C THR A 291 9.26 7.54 4.00
N PRO A 292 8.66 8.70 4.37
CA PRO A 292 8.82 9.95 3.62
C PRO A 292 10.17 10.65 3.90
N PHE A 293 11.19 9.90 4.30
CA PHE A 293 12.51 10.40 4.66
C PHE A 293 13.59 9.63 3.92
N ASP A 294 14.44 10.36 3.20
CA ASP A 294 15.56 9.78 2.49
C ASP A 294 16.71 9.39 3.44
N ASP A 295 17.79 8.83 2.88
CA ASP A 295 18.92 8.35 3.70
C ASP A 295 19.72 9.47 4.36
N ALA A 296 19.54 10.72 3.91
CA ALA A 296 20.09 11.91 4.55
C ALA A 296 19.12 12.52 5.59
N GLY A 297 17.99 11.85 5.86
CA GLY A 297 16.94 12.33 6.76
C GLY A 297 16.12 13.50 6.19
N LYS A 298 16.24 13.81 4.90
CA LYS A 298 15.45 14.87 4.25
C LYS A 298 14.10 14.32 3.82
N LYS A 299 13.09 15.19 3.83
CA LYS A 299 11.76 14.85 3.34
C LYS A 299 11.79 14.52 1.85
N ASN A 300 11.32 13.33 1.53
CA ASN A 300 11.03 12.90 0.17
C ASN A 300 9.77 12.03 0.19
N PHE A 301 8.66 12.58 -0.30
CA PHE A 301 7.37 11.89 -0.36
C PHE A 301 7.23 10.96 -1.57
N TYR A 302 8.22 10.96 -2.47
CA TYR A 302 8.23 10.21 -3.71
C TYR A 302 9.49 9.35 -3.90
N PRO A 303 9.87 8.51 -2.91
CA PRO A 303 10.99 7.58 -3.09
C PRO A 303 10.87 6.82 -4.41
N THR A 304 11.92 6.87 -5.23
CA THR A 304 11.91 6.25 -6.56
C THR A 304 12.58 4.88 -6.50
N VAL A 305 11.98 3.91 -7.20
CA VAL A 305 12.52 2.57 -7.37
C VAL A 305 12.69 2.24 -8.84
N LYS A 306 13.68 1.40 -9.11
CA LYS A 306 13.89 0.80 -10.42
C LYS A 306 13.37 -0.62 -10.39
N VAL A 307 12.54 -0.97 -11.37
CA VAL A 307 12.02 -2.32 -11.58
C VAL A 307 12.72 -2.92 -12.78
N VAL A 308 13.21 -4.16 -12.63
CA VAL A 308 13.99 -4.85 -13.65
C VAL A 308 13.36 -6.21 -13.92
N ALA A 309 13.04 -6.48 -15.18
CA ALA A 309 12.69 -7.80 -15.66
C ALA A 309 13.94 -8.47 -16.24
N LYS A 310 14.25 -9.67 -15.73
CA LYS A 310 15.34 -10.51 -16.22
C LYS A 310 14.78 -11.79 -16.79
N ASP A 311 15.40 -12.27 -17.86
CA ASP A 311 15.24 -13.65 -18.30
C ASP A 311 15.68 -14.54 -17.16
N ALA A 312 14.78 -15.38 -16.69
CA ALA A 312 15.05 -16.17 -15.50
C ALA A 312 16.12 -17.25 -15.75
N VAL A 313 16.34 -17.61 -17.02
CA VAL A 313 17.33 -18.63 -17.40
C VAL A 313 18.75 -18.08 -17.41
N THR A 314 18.97 -17.01 -18.16
CA THR A 314 20.28 -16.42 -18.45
C THR A 314 20.63 -15.27 -17.50
N GLY A 315 19.66 -14.76 -16.74
CA GLY A 315 19.82 -13.53 -15.94
C GLY A 315 19.91 -12.25 -16.78
N LYS A 316 19.78 -12.35 -18.10
CA LYS A 316 19.82 -11.21 -19.02
C LYS A 316 18.69 -10.25 -18.71
N VAL A 317 18.99 -8.95 -18.57
CA VAL A 317 17.95 -7.92 -18.47
C VAL A 317 17.16 -7.85 -19.77
N LEU A 318 15.84 -8.00 -19.65
CA LEU A 318 14.89 -7.94 -20.76
C LEU A 318 14.33 -6.53 -20.93
N ALA A 319 13.99 -5.89 -19.81
CA ALA A 319 13.51 -4.51 -19.75
C ALA A 319 13.70 -3.97 -18.32
N SER A 320 13.74 -2.65 -18.20
CA SER A 320 13.70 -1.96 -16.90
C SER A 320 12.84 -0.70 -17.01
N THR A 321 12.27 -0.28 -15.89
CA THR A 321 11.54 0.97 -15.76
C THR A 321 11.79 1.57 -14.38
N THR A 322 11.37 2.81 -14.18
CA THR A 322 11.37 3.48 -12.87
C THR A 322 9.96 3.91 -12.51
N THR A 323 9.64 3.83 -11.23
CA THR A 323 8.37 4.31 -10.68
C THR A 323 8.58 4.77 -9.25
N VAL A 324 7.61 5.48 -8.70
CA VAL A 324 7.66 6.01 -7.33
C VAL A 324 6.91 5.08 -6.37
N LEU A 325 7.31 5.09 -5.09
CA LEU A 325 6.60 4.50 -3.95
C LEU A 325 6.17 5.61 -2.98
N PRO A 326 5.11 6.37 -3.30
CA PRO A 326 4.81 7.60 -2.58
C PRO A 326 4.24 7.29 -1.22
N VAL A 327 4.75 7.98 -0.21
CA VAL A 327 4.34 7.83 1.17
C VAL A 327 4.30 9.20 1.83
N SER A 328 3.32 9.41 2.70
CA SER A 328 3.16 10.67 3.43
C SER A 328 2.87 10.44 4.91
N ASP A 329 3.41 11.33 5.72
CA ASP A 329 3.08 11.49 7.14
C ASP A 329 2.35 12.82 7.41
N GLU A 330 1.72 13.41 6.39
CA GLU A 330 0.86 14.59 6.57
C GLU A 330 -0.43 14.28 7.33
N MET A 331 -0.82 13.01 7.46
CA MET A 331 -1.95 12.61 8.27
C MET A 331 -1.69 13.00 9.74
N THR A 332 -2.34 14.07 10.19
CA THR A 332 -2.16 14.62 11.54
C THR A 332 -3.49 15.12 12.09
N CYS A 333 -3.60 15.21 13.42
CA CYS A 333 -4.78 15.78 14.08
C CYS A 333 -4.42 16.98 14.97
N LYS A 334 -3.16 17.43 14.92
CA LYS A 334 -2.59 18.43 15.83
C LYS A 334 -3.25 19.80 15.75
N GLY A 335 -3.89 20.14 14.63
CA GLY A 335 -4.57 21.42 14.45
C GLY A 335 -5.63 21.71 15.51
N CYS A 336 -6.29 20.67 16.02
CA CYS A 336 -7.30 20.76 17.07
C CYS A 336 -6.98 19.96 18.33
N HIS A 337 -6.22 18.86 18.22
CA HIS A 337 -5.98 17.95 19.35
C HIS A 337 -4.68 18.21 20.12
N ALA A 338 -3.80 19.09 19.62
CA ALA A 338 -2.60 19.46 20.36
C ALA A 338 -2.94 20.38 21.54
N SER A 339 -2.23 20.19 22.65
CA SER A 339 -2.28 21.07 23.81
C SER A 339 -1.95 22.51 23.40
N THR A 340 -2.77 23.45 23.82
CA THR A 340 -2.62 24.86 23.46
C THR A 340 -3.23 25.80 24.51
N ASP A 341 -2.62 26.97 24.66
CA ASP A 341 -3.13 28.10 25.46
C ASP A 341 -3.97 29.08 24.62
N SER A 342 -4.25 28.74 23.37
CA SER A 342 -5.10 29.53 22.48
C SER A 342 -6.48 29.76 23.06
N THR A 343 -7.02 30.96 22.86
CA THR A 343 -8.39 31.31 23.20
C THR A 343 -9.36 31.08 22.03
N ASN A 344 -8.87 30.62 20.87
CA ASN A 344 -9.70 30.32 19.72
C ASN A 344 -10.66 29.13 20.04
N PRO A 345 -11.99 29.34 20.02
CA PRO A 345 -12.95 28.27 20.31
C PRO A 345 -12.83 27.07 19.37
N ALA A 346 -12.52 27.28 18.09
CA ALA A 346 -12.35 26.19 17.13
C ALA A 346 -11.12 25.32 17.48
N GLN A 347 -10.02 25.95 17.89
CA GLN A 347 -8.79 25.24 18.26
C GLN A 347 -8.91 24.53 19.61
N THR A 348 -9.75 25.03 20.52
CA THR A 348 -9.98 24.42 21.83
C THR A 348 -11.19 23.48 21.89
N ALA A 349 -11.92 23.30 20.78
CA ALA A 349 -13.14 22.48 20.74
C ALA A 349 -12.89 20.99 21.06
N ALA A 350 -11.68 20.49 20.79
CA ALA A 350 -11.28 19.11 21.07
C ALA A 350 -10.54 18.95 22.41
N LYS A 351 -10.56 19.97 23.28
CA LYS A 351 -9.93 19.92 24.60
C LYS A 351 -10.55 18.86 25.50
N PRO A 352 -9.76 17.90 26.02
CA PRO A 352 -10.24 16.98 27.06
C PRO A 352 -10.55 17.70 28.38
N SER A 353 -11.41 17.09 29.20
CA SER A 353 -11.75 17.61 30.53
C SER A 353 -10.81 17.04 31.62
N PRO A 354 -10.43 17.80 32.66
CA PRO A 354 -10.70 19.23 32.84
C PRO A 354 -9.75 20.14 32.03
N ASN A 355 -8.63 19.61 31.54
CA ASN A 355 -7.63 20.37 30.80
C ASN A 355 -6.86 19.48 29.81
N TRP A 356 -6.06 20.11 28.94
CA TRP A 356 -5.11 19.44 28.07
C TRP A 356 -4.13 18.55 28.85
N LEU A 357 -3.76 17.43 28.25
CA LEU A 357 -2.68 16.57 28.70
C LEU A 357 -1.41 16.94 27.95
N PHE A 358 -0.55 17.71 28.58
CA PHE A 358 0.71 18.16 27.99
C PHE A 358 1.73 17.02 27.94
N ASP A 359 2.28 16.78 26.76
CA ASP A 359 3.47 15.95 26.56
C ASP A 359 4.65 16.79 26.05
N ASN A 360 5.87 16.41 26.43
CA ASN A 360 7.07 17.09 25.96
C ASN A 360 7.42 16.72 24.52
N ASP A 361 6.94 15.56 24.05
CA ASP A 361 7.03 15.16 22.65
C ASP A 361 5.78 15.67 21.91
N PRO A 362 5.93 16.64 20.98
CA PRO A 362 4.78 17.20 20.26
C PRO A 362 3.98 16.16 19.49
N GLU A 363 4.60 15.07 19.05
CA GLU A 363 3.90 14.01 18.31
C GLU A 363 3.07 13.12 19.23
N LYS A 364 3.51 12.94 20.49
CA LYS A 364 2.74 12.20 21.50
C LYS A 364 1.64 13.04 22.11
N ASP A 365 1.86 14.34 22.26
CA ASP A 365 0.93 15.27 22.92
C ASP A 365 -0.49 15.18 22.33
N TRP A 366 -0.62 15.46 21.03
CA TRP A 366 -1.94 15.42 20.39
C TRP A 366 -2.52 14.01 20.34
N LYS A 367 -1.67 12.97 20.22
CA LYS A 367 -2.13 11.57 20.21
C LYS A 367 -2.71 11.15 21.57
N ARG A 368 -2.05 11.51 22.68
CA ARG A 368 -2.51 11.22 24.03
C ARG A 368 -3.79 11.99 24.37
N ASN A 369 -3.89 13.24 23.93
CA ASN A 369 -5.12 14.03 24.04
C ASN A 369 -6.32 13.39 23.29
N ILE A 370 -6.09 12.79 22.11
CA ILE A 370 -7.13 12.01 21.41
C ILE A 370 -7.60 10.83 22.25
N LEU A 371 -6.68 10.02 22.77
CA LEU A 371 -7.06 8.86 23.58
C LEU A 371 -7.85 9.28 24.84
N LEU A 372 -7.40 10.35 25.51
CA LEU A 372 -8.09 10.90 26.68
C LEU A 372 -9.51 11.36 26.33
N LEU A 373 -9.66 12.14 25.26
CA LEU A 373 -10.97 12.62 24.83
C LEU A 373 -11.87 11.46 24.41
N HIS A 374 -11.33 10.45 23.72
CA HIS A 374 -12.07 9.28 23.31
C HIS A 374 -12.60 8.50 24.52
N ASP A 375 -11.75 8.19 25.50
CA ASP A 375 -12.15 7.54 26.75
C ASP A 375 -13.27 8.32 27.45
N GLN A 376 -13.15 9.65 27.55
CA GLN A 376 -14.16 10.50 28.19
C GLN A 376 -15.49 10.51 27.45
N LYS A 377 -15.47 10.62 26.12
CA LYS A 377 -16.70 10.68 25.30
C LYS A 377 -17.42 9.34 25.23
N GLN A 378 -16.71 8.24 25.45
CA GLN A 378 -17.26 6.87 25.39
C GLN A 378 -17.45 6.21 26.76
N ALA A 379 -17.12 6.88 27.87
CA ALA A 379 -17.13 6.29 29.22
C ALA A 379 -18.47 5.66 29.63
N SER A 380 -19.60 6.20 29.15
CA SER A 380 -20.96 5.66 29.42
C SER A 380 -21.45 4.65 28.38
N ASN A 381 -20.67 4.37 27.34
CA ASN A 381 -21.03 3.44 26.27
C ASN A 381 -20.62 2.00 26.64
N SER A 382 -21.61 1.15 26.94
CA SER A 382 -21.37 -0.25 27.32
C SER A 382 -20.69 -1.09 26.23
N VAL A 383 -20.90 -0.75 24.95
CA VAL A 383 -20.21 -1.39 23.82
C VAL A 383 -18.72 -1.06 23.86
N PHE A 384 -18.37 0.19 24.16
CA PHE A 384 -16.98 0.61 24.31
C PHE A 384 -16.30 -0.09 25.49
N THR A 385 -16.92 -0.15 26.66
CA THR A 385 -16.37 -0.86 27.83
C THR A 385 -16.10 -2.34 27.53
N SER A 386 -17.02 -3.00 26.81
CA SER A 386 -16.85 -4.39 26.39
C SER A 386 -15.72 -4.54 25.38
N ALA A 387 -15.61 -3.62 24.43
CA ALA A 387 -14.56 -3.61 23.41
C ALA A 387 -13.16 -3.38 24.01
N LEU A 388 -13.02 -2.50 25.00
CA LEU A 388 -11.77 -2.30 25.74
C LEU A 388 -11.24 -3.62 26.29
N THR A 389 -12.08 -4.40 26.97
CA THR A 389 -11.66 -5.70 27.51
C THR A 389 -11.25 -6.66 26.39
N LYS A 390 -12.05 -6.74 25.31
CA LYS A 390 -11.80 -7.65 24.19
C LYS A 390 -10.53 -7.30 23.39
N ALA A 391 -10.24 -6.02 23.20
CA ALA A 391 -9.02 -5.52 22.55
C ALA A 391 -7.81 -5.49 23.50
N GLY A 392 -8.02 -5.77 24.79
CA GLY A 392 -6.96 -5.81 25.79
C GLY A 392 -6.53 -4.44 26.31
N TYR A 393 -7.42 -3.46 26.34
CA TYR A 393 -7.25 -2.12 26.92
C TYR A 393 -8.11 -1.94 28.20
N PRO A 394 -8.05 -2.85 29.20
CA PRO A 394 -9.06 -2.95 30.26
C PRO A 394 -9.20 -1.71 31.15
N ASN A 395 -8.19 -0.84 31.17
CA ASN A 395 -8.17 0.37 32.00
C ASN A 395 -8.45 1.66 31.20
N GLY A 396 -8.85 1.54 29.93
CA GLY A 396 -8.99 2.67 29.00
C GLY A 396 -7.85 2.74 27.98
N LEU A 397 -8.05 3.52 26.93
CA LEU A 397 -7.10 3.66 25.83
C LEU A 397 -5.86 4.43 26.26
N LEU A 398 -6.01 5.61 26.88
CA LEU A 398 -4.87 6.41 27.33
C LEU A 398 -4.04 5.65 28.37
N ALA A 399 -4.72 5.07 29.36
CA ALA A 399 -4.06 4.31 30.41
C ALA A 399 -3.29 3.10 29.86
N SER A 400 -3.74 2.52 28.74
CA SER A 400 -3.01 1.44 28.07
C SER A 400 -1.74 1.97 27.40
N ALA A 401 -1.84 3.07 26.64
CA ALA A 401 -0.68 3.70 25.99
C ALA A 401 0.40 4.12 27.02
N ASP A 402 0.00 4.75 28.12
CA ASP A 402 0.90 5.16 29.21
C ASP A 402 1.58 3.95 29.91
N ASN A 403 1.03 2.74 29.76
CA ASN A 403 1.60 1.49 30.25
C ASN A 403 2.35 0.70 29.15
N ASN A 404 2.87 1.37 28.12
CA ASN A 404 3.57 0.76 26.99
C ASN A 404 2.72 -0.25 26.22
N LYS A 405 1.43 0.02 26.08
CA LYS A 405 0.54 -0.74 25.21
C LYS A 405 -0.15 0.21 24.22
N PRO A 406 0.44 0.42 23.03
CA PRO A 406 -0.14 1.31 22.04
C PRO A 406 -1.52 0.83 21.58
N VAL A 407 -2.35 1.77 21.16
CA VAL A 407 -3.71 1.50 20.68
C VAL A 407 -3.70 1.29 19.17
N LEU A 408 -4.21 0.17 18.67
CA LEU A 408 -4.50 0.00 17.24
C LEU A 408 -5.96 0.38 16.99
N CYS A 409 -6.23 1.50 16.32
CA CYS A 409 -7.59 2.01 16.14
C CYS A 409 -8.52 1.00 15.44
N VAL A 410 -7.97 0.29 14.46
CA VAL A 410 -8.70 -0.70 13.65
C VAL A 410 -8.92 -2.04 14.37
N ALA A 411 -8.38 -2.22 15.59
CA ALA A 411 -8.70 -3.38 16.42
C ALA A 411 -10.17 -3.37 16.87
N CYS A 412 -10.77 -2.18 17.00
CA CYS A 412 -12.18 -2.01 17.35
C CYS A 412 -13.03 -1.57 16.15
N HIS A 413 -12.50 -0.69 15.31
CA HIS A 413 -13.21 -0.11 14.17
C HIS A 413 -12.88 -0.84 12.86
N ALA A 414 -13.88 -1.34 12.15
CA ALA A 414 -13.65 -2.05 10.89
C ALA A 414 -12.96 -1.15 9.85
N SER A 415 -12.00 -1.71 9.09
CA SER A 415 -11.32 -0.98 8.01
C SER A 415 -10.90 -1.90 6.87
N ASN A 416 -11.39 -1.60 5.66
CA ASN A 416 -11.02 -2.28 4.42
C ASN A 416 -9.63 -1.87 3.87
N ALA A 417 -8.92 -0.95 4.53
CA ALA A 417 -7.48 -0.73 4.27
C ALA A 417 -6.67 -2.01 4.57
N TYR A 418 -7.16 -2.85 5.48
CA TYR A 418 -6.59 -4.14 5.82
C TYR A 418 -7.38 -5.24 5.12
N PHE A 419 -7.22 -5.34 3.80
CA PHE A 419 -7.90 -6.33 2.97
C PHE A 419 -6.94 -7.44 2.57
N ASP A 420 -7.34 -8.69 2.82
CA ASP A 420 -6.66 -9.89 2.31
C ASP A 420 -7.18 -10.14 0.89
N LYS A 421 -6.32 -9.93 -0.11
CA LYS A 421 -6.73 -10.05 -1.52
C LYS A 421 -6.77 -11.48 -2.03
N GLU A 422 -6.09 -12.41 -1.34
CA GLU A 422 -6.08 -13.84 -1.68
C GLU A 422 -7.41 -14.47 -1.24
N ASN A 423 -7.81 -14.21 0.01
CA ASN A 423 -9.05 -14.74 0.60
C ASN A 423 -10.26 -13.84 0.36
N LYS A 424 -10.05 -12.64 -0.17
CA LYS A 424 -11.08 -11.64 -0.49
C LYS A 424 -11.89 -11.23 0.74
N THR A 425 -11.20 -11.01 1.85
CA THR A 425 -11.82 -10.70 3.16
C THR A 425 -11.13 -9.53 3.85
N THR A 426 -11.92 -8.67 4.49
CA THR A 426 -11.37 -7.63 5.38
C THR A 426 -10.82 -8.27 6.65
N VAL A 427 -9.53 -8.07 6.88
CA VAL A 427 -8.79 -8.61 8.02
C VAL A 427 -9.23 -7.93 9.31
N MET A 428 -9.28 -6.59 9.31
CA MET A 428 -9.71 -5.79 10.46
C MET A 428 -11.22 -5.56 10.38
N GLY A 429 -12.00 -6.61 10.67
CA GLY A 429 -13.47 -6.63 10.55
C GLY A 429 -14.24 -5.82 11.62
N GLY A 430 -13.54 -5.25 12.60
CA GLY A 430 -14.14 -4.47 13.70
C GLY A 430 -14.96 -5.30 14.69
N MET A 431 -15.61 -4.60 15.62
CA MET A 431 -16.47 -5.21 16.64
C MET A 431 -17.94 -4.85 16.43
N ALA A 432 -18.83 -5.81 16.71
CA ALA A 432 -20.27 -5.59 16.59
C ALA A 432 -20.74 -4.37 17.41
N GLY A 433 -21.57 -3.52 16.78
CA GLY A 433 -22.08 -2.29 17.39
C GLY A 433 -21.10 -1.11 17.35
N ILE A 434 -19.86 -1.28 16.87
CA ILE A 434 -18.91 -0.20 16.65
C ILE A 434 -18.91 0.19 15.17
N PRO A 435 -19.15 1.48 14.83
CA PRO A 435 -19.07 1.96 13.46
C PRO A 435 -17.70 1.69 12.82
N ALA A 436 -17.69 1.41 11.50
CA ALA A 436 -16.45 1.31 10.74
C ALA A 436 -15.61 2.59 10.88
N PHE A 437 -14.28 2.47 10.76
CA PHE A 437 -13.36 3.57 11.03
C PHE A 437 -13.65 4.81 10.17
N THR A 438 -13.94 4.60 8.87
CA THR A 438 -14.36 5.65 7.95
C THR A 438 -15.62 6.37 8.43
N GLN A 439 -16.64 5.64 8.89
CA GLN A 439 -17.88 6.23 9.37
C GLN A 439 -17.64 7.02 10.66
N ALA A 440 -16.90 6.43 11.61
CA ALA A 440 -16.63 7.03 12.91
C ALA A 440 -15.87 8.35 12.80
N LEU A 441 -14.80 8.40 11.98
CA LEU A 441 -14.04 9.63 11.79
C LEU A 441 -14.82 10.68 11.02
N HIS A 442 -15.31 10.37 9.82
CA HIS A 442 -15.89 11.40 8.96
C HIS A 442 -17.17 12.00 9.55
N GLN A 443 -18.10 11.18 10.07
CA GLN A 443 -19.35 11.70 10.64
C GLN A 443 -19.10 12.56 11.88
N LYS A 444 -18.09 12.22 12.69
CA LYS A 444 -17.78 12.98 13.90
C LYS A 444 -17.14 14.33 13.58
N HIS A 445 -16.30 14.38 12.55
CA HIS A 445 -15.54 15.58 12.20
C HIS A 445 -16.27 16.49 11.20
N ALA A 446 -17.29 16.00 10.49
CA ALA A 446 -18.03 16.78 9.49
C ALA A 446 -18.49 18.17 9.99
N ASP A 447 -19.02 18.25 11.21
CA ASP A 447 -19.52 19.51 11.78
C ASP A 447 -18.48 20.29 12.60
N VAL A 448 -17.22 19.84 12.65
CA VAL A 448 -16.11 20.54 13.31
C VAL A 448 -15.69 21.75 12.48
N ILE A 449 -15.35 22.84 13.16
CA ILE A 449 -14.83 24.07 12.54
C ILE A 449 -13.31 23.97 12.44
N ASP A 450 -12.80 24.16 11.23
CA ASP A 450 -11.37 24.27 10.97
C ASP A 450 -10.83 25.57 11.62
N PRO A 451 -9.83 25.48 12.51
CA PRO A 451 -9.27 26.66 13.18
C PRO A 451 -8.53 27.62 12.24
N THR A 452 -8.11 27.17 11.06
CA THR A 452 -7.41 27.97 10.04
C THR A 452 -8.39 28.69 9.12
N THR A 453 -9.38 27.98 8.56
CA THR A 453 -10.32 28.57 7.59
C THR A 453 -11.58 29.14 8.23
N ASN A 454 -11.86 28.78 9.48
CA ASN A 454 -13.11 29.11 10.20
C ASN A 454 -14.38 28.64 9.47
N THR A 455 -14.28 27.55 8.71
CA THR A 455 -15.40 26.89 8.05
C THR A 455 -15.58 25.46 8.57
N LYS A 456 -16.75 24.85 8.34
CA LYS A 456 -16.96 23.44 8.69
C LYS A 456 -16.12 22.52 7.81
N LEU A 457 -15.63 21.42 8.37
CA LEU A 457 -14.89 20.42 7.58
C LEU A 457 -15.77 19.74 6.50
N ASN A 458 -17.10 19.70 6.69
CA ASN A 458 -18.04 19.19 5.68
C ASN A 458 -18.34 20.18 4.52
N ASP A 459 -17.68 21.33 4.44
CA ASP A 459 -17.92 22.24 3.33
C ASP A 459 -17.43 21.62 2.00
N ILE A 460 -18.38 21.39 1.07
CA ILE A 460 -18.13 20.77 -0.23
C ILE A 460 -17.19 21.63 -1.10
N ALA A 461 -17.15 22.94 -0.87
CA ALA A 461 -16.30 23.86 -1.63
C ALA A 461 -14.89 23.98 -1.07
N ASN A 462 -14.61 23.40 0.11
CA ASN A 462 -13.33 23.56 0.79
C ASN A 462 -12.44 22.30 0.69
N ARG A 463 -11.61 22.20 -0.35
CA ARG A 463 -10.63 21.10 -0.50
C ARG A 463 -9.73 20.91 0.72
N SER A 464 -9.35 22.00 1.37
CA SER A 464 -8.40 21.96 2.49
C SER A 464 -8.92 21.17 3.69
N SER A 465 -10.24 21.01 3.84
CA SER A 465 -10.81 20.21 4.93
C SER A 465 -10.42 18.74 4.86
N CYS A 466 -10.35 18.16 3.66
CA CYS A 466 -9.87 16.80 3.46
C CYS A 466 -8.38 16.69 3.81
N TYR A 467 -7.59 17.71 3.46
CA TYR A 467 -6.14 17.73 3.71
C TYR A 467 -5.73 17.98 5.16
N GLN A 468 -6.67 18.28 6.05
CA GLN A 468 -6.39 18.25 7.49
C GLN A 468 -6.09 16.84 7.98
N CYS A 469 -6.67 15.82 7.35
CA CYS A 469 -6.54 14.41 7.76
C CYS A 469 -5.90 13.53 6.69
N HIS A 470 -6.02 13.89 5.42
CA HIS A 470 -5.44 13.17 4.29
C HIS A 470 -4.23 13.91 3.74
N PRO A 471 -3.25 13.20 3.18
CA PRO A 471 -2.09 13.85 2.58
C PRO A 471 -2.51 14.68 1.36
N GLY A 472 -1.84 15.80 1.13
CA GLY A 472 -1.94 16.54 -0.11
C GLY A 472 -1.73 18.04 -0.02
N SER A 473 -1.52 18.58 1.18
CA SER A 473 -1.22 20.01 1.38
C SER A 473 0.15 20.39 0.83
N VAL A 474 1.17 19.55 1.06
CA VAL A 474 2.52 19.66 0.48
C VAL A 474 2.80 18.47 -0.42
N THR A 475 2.40 17.26 -0.02
CA THR A 475 2.69 16.04 -0.77
C THR A 475 1.90 15.92 -2.05
N GLN A 476 0.84 16.69 -2.28
CA GLN A 476 -0.02 16.58 -3.48
C GLN A 476 -0.50 15.15 -3.76
N CYS A 477 -1.19 14.49 -2.82
CA CYS A 477 -1.74 13.14 -3.03
C CYS A 477 -2.58 13.06 -4.33
N LEU A 478 -3.52 14.00 -4.52
CA LEU A 478 -4.25 14.17 -5.77
C LEU A 478 -3.45 15.06 -6.74
N ARG A 479 -2.72 14.41 -7.66
CA ARG A 479 -1.77 15.03 -8.60
C ARG A 479 -1.83 14.51 -10.03
N GLY A 480 -2.64 13.49 -10.28
CA GLY A 480 -2.86 12.96 -11.62
C GLY A 480 -3.61 13.92 -12.52
N ALA A 481 -4.05 13.45 -13.69
CA ALA A 481 -4.75 14.23 -14.70
C ALA A 481 -5.91 15.06 -14.14
N MET A 482 -6.68 14.50 -13.19
CA MET A 482 -7.78 15.21 -12.53
C MET A 482 -7.27 16.27 -11.54
N GLY A 483 -6.23 15.98 -10.77
CA GLY A 483 -5.65 16.92 -9.81
C GLY A 483 -4.88 18.07 -10.44
N LYS A 484 -4.33 17.86 -11.65
CA LYS A 484 -3.59 18.86 -12.44
C LYS A 484 -4.52 19.76 -13.27
N ALA A 485 -5.77 19.37 -13.47
CA ALA A 485 -6.72 20.16 -14.25
C ALA A 485 -6.97 21.51 -13.56
N VAL A 486 -6.73 22.60 -14.28
CA VAL A 486 -6.98 23.97 -13.83
C VAL A 486 -7.85 24.72 -14.83
N ASP A 487 -8.62 25.68 -14.33
CA ASP A 487 -9.40 26.58 -15.17
C ASP A 487 -8.53 27.69 -15.78
N ALA A 488 -9.16 28.67 -16.45
CA ALA A 488 -8.45 29.76 -17.10
C ALA A 488 -7.76 30.72 -16.12
N GLN A 489 -8.14 30.68 -14.84
CA GLN A 489 -7.59 31.49 -13.76
C GLN A 489 -6.44 30.76 -13.04
N GLY A 490 -6.25 29.47 -13.32
CA GLY A 490 -5.24 28.62 -12.68
C GLY A 490 -5.76 27.92 -11.43
N ASP A 491 -7.06 28.03 -11.12
CA ASP A 491 -7.68 27.35 -9.99
C ASP A 491 -7.97 25.89 -10.34
N SER A 492 -7.87 24.98 -9.36
CA SER A 492 -8.14 23.56 -9.58
C SER A 492 -9.56 23.34 -10.10
N SER A 493 -9.71 22.74 -11.29
CA SER A 493 -11.03 22.43 -11.87
C SER A 493 -11.76 21.30 -11.15
N MET A 494 -11.02 20.46 -10.42
CA MET A 494 -11.55 19.33 -9.66
C MET A 494 -10.89 19.27 -8.28
N SER A 495 -11.68 18.86 -7.30
CA SER A 495 -11.25 18.64 -5.92
C SER A 495 -11.54 17.20 -5.49
N CYS A 496 -11.08 16.79 -4.31
CA CYS A 496 -11.43 15.52 -3.68
C CYS A 496 -12.97 15.33 -3.65
N GLN A 497 -13.69 16.41 -3.33
CA GLN A 497 -15.15 16.44 -3.27
C GLN A 497 -15.84 16.20 -4.62
N SER A 498 -15.19 16.54 -5.74
CA SER A 498 -15.71 16.27 -7.09
C SER A 498 -15.86 14.76 -7.36
N CYS A 499 -15.12 13.93 -6.64
CA CYS A 499 -15.12 12.48 -6.80
C CYS A 499 -15.79 11.76 -5.63
N HIS A 500 -15.58 12.25 -4.40
CA HIS A 500 -16.00 11.55 -3.18
C HIS A 500 -17.21 12.15 -2.47
N GLY A 501 -17.62 13.37 -2.82
CA GLY A 501 -18.61 14.15 -2.06
C GLY A 501 -18.02 14.79 -0.79
N ASP A 502 -18.89 15.24 0.11
CA ASP A 502 -18.49 15.83 1.39
C ASP A 502 -18.14 14.77 2.46
N MET A 503 -17.70 15.20 3.64
CA MET A 503 -17.36 14.29 4.74
C MET A 503 -18.53 13.39 5.15
N LYS A 504 -19.76 13.90 5.13
CA LYS A 504 -20.96 13.12 5.45
C LYS A 504 -21.24 12.03 4.40
N ALA A 505 -20.99 12.30 3.12
CA ALA A 505 -21.09 11.32 2.04
C ALA A 505 -20.05 10.21 2.21
N VAL A 506 -18.78 10.57 2.44
CA VAL A 506 -17.67 9.60 2.65
C VAL A 506 -17.87 8.78 3.93
N GLY A 507 -18.46 9.38 4.96
CA GLY A 507 -18.81 8.75 6.23
C GLY A 507 -20.17 8.05 6.24
N ASN A 508 -20.88 7.93 5.11
CA ASN A 508 -22.20 7.32 5.08
C ASN A 508 -22.13 5.84 5.51
N PRO A 509 -22.98 5.35 6.44
CA PRO A 509 -22.98 3.95 6.86
C PRO A 509 -23.24 2.95 5.73
N ALA A 510 -23.87 3.37 4.63
CA ALA A 510 -24.08 2.55 3.44
C ALA A 510 -22.82 2.41 2.56
N ARG A 511 -21.79 3.23 2.80
CA ARG A 511 -20.54 3.22 2.05
C ARG A 511 -19.53 2.29 2.72
N GLN A 512 -18.98 1.36 1.94
CA GLN A 512 -17.81 0.57 2.32
C GLN A 512 -16.55 1.36 1.93
N GLY A 513 -15.91 2.03 2.89
CA GLY A 513 -14.65 2.74 2.63
C GLY A 513 -13.58 1.84 2.01
N TRP A 514 -12.70 2.38 1.17
CA TRP A 514 -11.68 1.69 0.37
C TRP A 514 -12.21 0.79 -0.76
N PHE A 515 -13.54 0.59 -0.83
CA PHE A 515 -14.21 -0.29 -1.78
C PHE A 515 -15.22 0.44 -2.67
N ASN A 516 -16.07 1.30 -2.10
CA ASN A 516 -16.93 2.20 -2.86
C ASN A 516 -16.14 3.47 -3.21
N GLU A 517 -15.21 3.31 -4.13
CA GLU A 517 -14.38 4.40 -4.66
C GLU A 517 -14.90 4.89 -6.01
N PRO A 518 -14.57 6.14 -6.41
CA PRO A 518 -15.07 6.72 -7.63
C PRO A 518 -14.73 5.86 -8.85
N THR A 519 -15.74 5.60 -9.69
CA THR A 519 -15.57 4.86 -10.94
C THR A 519 -15.27 5.80 -12.11
N CYS A 520 -14.54 5.33 -13.12
CA CYS A 520 -14.14 6.16 -14.26
C CYS A 520 -15.36 6.68 -15.03
N GLU A 521 -16.35 5.82 -15.21
CA GLU A 521 -17.58 6.10 -15.95
C GLU A 521 -18.43 7.20 -15.30
N SER A 522 -18.31 7.43 -13.99
CA SER A 522 -19.04 8.51 -13.30
C SER A 522 -18.78 9.88 -13.94
N CYS A 523 -17.57 10.08 -14.47
CA CYS A 523 -17.18 11.26 -15.23
C CYS A 523 -17.05 11.01 -16.75
N HIS A 524 -16.66 9.80 -17.15
CA HIS A 524 -16.36 9.44 -18.54
C HIS A 524 -17.50 8.64 -19.16
N ASN A 525 -18.52 9.34 -19.66
CA ASN A 525 -19.70 8.70 -20.21
C ASN A 525 -20.40 9.52 -21.30
N SER A 526 -21.34 8.88 -21.98
CA SER A 526 -22.07 9.46 -23.11
C SER A 526 -22.93 10.68 -22.79
N ALA A 527 -23.40 10.82 -21.55
CA ALA A 527 -24.24 11.93 -21.11
C ALA A 527 -23.43 13.19 -20.76
N ALA A 528 -22.14 13.03 -20.44
CA ALA A 528 -21.27 14.16 -20.12
C ALA A 528 -20.92 14.98 -21.39
N PRO A 529 -20.88 16.33 -21.30
CA PRO A 529 -20.36 17.19 -22.36
C PRO A 529 -18.94 16.76 -22.75
N GLY A 530 -18.69 16.56 -24.05
CA GLY A 530 -17.39 16.05 -24.53
C GLY A 530 -17.00 14.67 -23.97
N LYS A 531 -17.97 13.94 -23.41
CA LYS A 531 -17.80 12.64 -22.74
C LYS A 531 -16.92 12.71 -21.48
N ARG A 532 -16.80 13.89 -20.86
CA ARG A 532 -15.94 14.15 -19.69
C ARG A 532 -16.59 15.18 -18.77
N ALA A 533 -17.06 14.76 -17.59
CA ALA A 533 -17.55 15.66 -16.55
C ALA A 533 -16.43 16.04 -15.56
N LEU A 534 -16.61 17.17 -14.86
CA LEU A 534 -15.73 17.62 -13.77
C LEU A 534 -16.19 17.12 -12.38
N SER A 535 -17.29 16.38 -12.31
CA SER A 535 -17.78 15.78 -11.08
C SER A 535 -18.36 14.40 -11.37
N GLY A 536 -17.93 13.42 -10.57
CA GLY A 536 -18.44 12.05 -10.58
C GLY A 536 -19.57 11.83 -9.59
N VAL A 537 -19.88 12.85 -8.78
CA VAL A 537 -20.99 12.83 -7.83
C VAL A 537 -22.03 13.89 -8.17
N ASN A 538 -23.27 13.64 -7.77
CA ASN A 538 -24.36 14.61 -7.85
C ASN A 538 -24.26 15.67 -6.73
N ALA A 539 -25.20 16.60 -6.70
CA ALA A 539 -25.23 17.68 -5.70
C ALA A 539 -25.36 17.21 -4.24
N GLN A 540 -25.75 15.94 -4.03
CA GLN A 540 -25.84 15.30 -2.71
C GLN A 540 -24.58 14.47 -2.37
N GLY A 541 -23.53 14.52 -3.21
CA GLY A 541 -22.31 13.73 -3.01
C GLY A 541 -22.49 12.23 -3.30
N VAL A 542 -23.58 11.84 -3.98
CA VAL A 542 -23.80 10.44 -4.39
C VAL A 542 -23.21 10.22 -5.77
N GLU A 543 -22.49 9.12 -5.95
CA GLU A 543 -21.87 8.73 -7.22
C GLU A 543 -22.88 8.67 -8.37
N ILE A 544 -22.49 9.22 -9.52
CA ILE A 544 -23.24 9.17 -10.77
C ILE A 544 -22.94 7.83 -11.43
N VAL A 545 -23.97 7.01 -11.59
CA VAL A 545 -23.88 5.73 -12.31
C VAL A 545 -24.48 5.91 -13.71
N PRO A 546 -23.66 6.02 -14.76
CA PRO A 546 -24.15 6.18 -16.12
C PRO A 546 -24.63 4.85 -16.72
N THR A 547 -25.37 4.92 -17.83
CA THR A 547 -25.71 3.75 -18.67
C THR A 547 -24.60 3.37 -19.65
N ASP A 548 -23.68 4.29 -19.94
CA ASP A 548 -22.54 4.08 -20.82
C ASP A 548 -21.34 3.58 -20.02
N HIS A 549 -20.89 2.36 -20.35
CA HIS A 549 -19.79 1.68 -19.69
C HIS A 549 -18.53 1.58 -20.57
N THR A 550 -18.38 2.43 -21.59
CA THR A 550 -17.22 2.42 -22.50
C THR A 550 -15.89 2.61 -21.77
N PHE A 551 -15.90 3.44 -20.73
CA PHE A 551 -14.74 3.72 -19.88
C PHE A 551 -14.87 3.06 -18.51
N ALA A 552 -15.78 2.08 -18.35
CA ALA A 552 -16.10 1.56 -17.05
C ALA A 552 -14.95 0.78 -16.42
N THR A 553 -14.85 0.91 -15.11
CA THR A 553 -14.16 -0.08 -14.27
C THR A 553 -14.80 -1.46 -14.46
N ASN A 554 -14.05 -2.54 -14.24
CA ASN A 554 -14.62 -3.88 -14.36
C ASN A 554 -15.62 -4.11 -13.22
N ALA A 555 -16.81 -4.60 -13.58
CA ALA A 555 -17.82 -4.98 -12.61
C ALA A 555 -17.34 -6.12 -11.70
N ASP A 556 -17.84 -6.19 -10.47
CA ASP A 556 -17.63 -7.29 -9.52
C ASP A 556 -16.14 -7.62 -9.26
N THR A 557 -15.29 -6.58 -9.31
CA THR A 557 -13.84 -6.67 -9.26
C THR A 557 -13.30 -5.75 -8.15
N PRO A 558 -12.65 -6.31 -7.10
CA PRO A 558 -12.15 -7.68 -6.97
C PRO A 558 -13.16 -8.71 -6.43
N VAL A 559 -14.32 -8.26 -5.92
CA VAL A 559 -15.37 -9.11 -5.34
C VAL A 559 -16.75 -8.67 -5.86
N PRO A 560 -17.77 -9.55 -5.83
CA PRO A 560 -19.12 -9.22 -6.28
C PRO A 560 -19.69 -7.97 -5.60
N GLY A 561 -20.31 -7.10 -6.40
CA GLY A 561 -20.94 -5.85 -5.98
C GLY A 561 -19.99 -4.64 -5.86
N LEU A 562 -18.70 -4.79 -6.17
CA LEU A 562 -17.70 -3.71 -6.11
C LEU A 562 -16.97 -3.55 -7.44
N ASN A 563 -16.67 -2.30 -7.82
CA ASN A 563 -16.02 -1.97 -9.09
C ASN A 563 -14.80 -1.06 -8.80
N LEU A 564 -13.60 -1.63 -8.74
CA LEU A 564 -12.40 -0.89 -8.37
C LEU A 564 -11.43 -0.71 -9.53
N TYR A 565 -11.06 0.53 -9.79
CA TYR A 565 -10.06 0.92 -10.80
C TYR A 565 -8.73 0.16 -10.63
N ARG A 566 -8.18 0.11 -9.42
CA ARG A 566 -6.89 -0.56 -9.12
C ARG A 566 -6.87 -2.09 -9.34
N PHE A 567 -8.03 -2.71 -9.54
CA PHE A 567 -8.16 -4.14 -9.86
C PHE A 567 -8.71 -4.38 -11.28
N SER A 568 -9.03 -3.31 -12.01
CA SER A 568 -9.62 -3.37 -13.34
C SER A 568 -8.54 -3.54 -14.41
N LYS A 569 -8.88 -4.28 -15.46
CA LYS A 569 -8.03 -4.56 -16.62
C LYS A 569 -8.77 -4.29 -17.93
N GLY A 570 -7.99 -4.12 -18.99
CA GLY A 570 -8.50 -3.85 -20.32
C GLY A 570 -7.67 -4.52 -21.42
N HIS A 571 -7.23 -3.71 -22.38
CA HIS A 571 -6.61 -4.16 -23.61
C HIS A 571 -5.41 -5.10 -23.38
N GLY A 572 -5.48 -6.30 -23.96
CA GLY A 572 -4.40 -7.29 -23.88
C GLY A 572 -4.08 -7.76 -22.45
N GLY A 573 -5.05 -7.68 -21.54
CA GLY A 573 -4.93 -8.10 -20.14
C GLY A 573 -4.15 -7.14 -19.24
N LEU A 574 -3.78 -5.95 -19.74
CA LEU A 574 -3.11 -4.94 -18.93
C LEU A 574 -4.07 -4.39 -17.87
N GLN A 575 -3.55 -4.17 -16.68
CA GLN A 575 -4.25 -3.42 -15.64
C GLN A 575 -4.46 -1.98 -16.08
N CYS A 576 -5.58 -1.37 -15.68
CA CYS A 576 -5.84 0.03 -15.96
C CYS A 576 -4.69 0.90 -15.46
N GLU A 577 -4.20 0.66 -14.24
CA GLU A 577 -3.07 1.38 -13.65
C GLU A 577 -1.74 1.20 -14.40
N ALA A 578 -1.53 0.09 -15.11
CA ALA A 578 -0.34 -0.10 -15.91
C ALA A 578 -0.28 0.90 -17.09
N CYS A 579 -1.45 1.25 -17.64
CA CYS A 579 -1.58 2.19 -18.75
C CYS A 579 -1.81 3.62 -18.28
N HIS A 580 -2.60 3.81 -17.23
CA HIS A 580 -3.10 5.10 -16.77
C HIS A 580 -2.35 5.65 -15.56
N GLY A 581 -1.57 4.85 -14.83
CA GLY A 581 -0.94 5.25 -13.57
C GLY A 581 -1.81 4.92 -12.35
N ALA A 582 -1.26 5.12 -11.16
CA ALA A 582 -1.93 4.78 -9.91
C ALA A 582 -3.18 5.64 -9.65
N THR A 583 -4.10 5.15 -8.82
CA THR A 583 -5.20 5.97 -8.26
C THR A 583 -4.66 7.32 -7.75
N HIS A 584 -5.39 8.44 -7.93
CA HIS A 584 -4.95 9.82 -7.60
C HIS A 584 -3.71 10.36 -8.32
N ALA A 585 -2.97 9.53 -9.05
CA ALA A 585 -1.75 9.86 -9.77
C ALA A 585 -1.80 9.44 -11.25
N GLU A 586 -3.02 9.32 -11.80
CA GLU A 586 -3.22 9.00 -13.20
C GLU A 586 -2.47 9.98 -14.12
N TYR A 587 -1.83 9.47 -15.15
CA TYR A 587 -0.99 10.24 -16.03
C TYR A 587 -1.79 11.27 -16.87
N PRO A 588 -1.19 12.43 -17.19
CA PRO A 588 0.10 12.89 -16.71
C PRO A 588 -0.01 13.41 -15.26
N SER A 589 0.96 13.05 -14.43
CA SER A 589 1.08 13.55 -13.06
C SER A 589 1.71 14.95 -13.04
N SER A 590 1.42 15.76 -12.01
CA SER A 590 2.20 16.98 -11.73
C SER A 590 3.60 16.68 -11.18
N HIS A 591 3.84 15.48 -10.63
CA HIS A 591 5.18 15.06 -10.20
C HIS A 591 5.97 14.48 -11.37
N GLN A 592 7.17 15.00 -11.62
CA GLN A 592 7.93 14.64 -12.82
C GLN A 592 8.37 13.16 -12.85
N ASP A 593 8.78 12.60 -11.71
CA ASP A 593 9.32 11.23 -11.65
C ASP A 593 8.28 10.17 -11.99
N GLU A 594 6.99 10.47 -11.83
CA GLU A 594 5.92 9.57 -12.25
C GLU A 594 5.75 9.49 -13.76
N ASN A 595 6.08 10.56 -14.47
CA ASN A 595 5.94 10.62 -15.91
C ASN A 595 7.10 9.91 -16.63
N LEU A 596 8.21 9.61 -15.95
CA LEU A 596 9.43 9.05 -16.56
C LEU A 596 9.15 7.76 -17.35
N GLN A 597 8.36 6.84 -16.79
CA GLN A 597 8.00 5.60 -17.47
C GLN A 597 7.24 5.88 -18.77
N SER A 598 6.19 6.71 -18.71
CA SER A 598 5.38 7.04 -19.90
C SER A 598 6.22 7.74 -20.98
N ILE A 599 7.07 8.69 -20.59
CA ILE A 599 7.98 9.37 -21.52
C ILE A 599 8.94 8.37 -22.16
N ALA A 600 9.53 7.45 -21.39
CA ALA A 600 10.50 6.49 -21.90
C ALA A 600 9.93 5.54 -22.95
N ILE A 601 8.65 5.15 -22.83
CA ILE A 601 8.05 4.12 -23.72
C ILE A 601 7.26 4.67 -24.91
N GLN A 602 6.77 5.91 -24.84
CA GLN A 602 5.97 6.53 -25.92
C GLN A 602 6.40 7.95 -26.30
N GLY A 603 7.42 8.52 -25.65
CA GLY A 603 7.97 9.83 -25.98
C GLY A 603 7.19 11.02 -25.43
N HIS A 604 6.14 10.80 -24.62
CA HIS A 604 5.40 11.87 -23.96
C HIS A 604 4.86 11.43 -22.59
N ALA A 605 4.60 12.41 -21.72
CA ALA A 605 3.88 12.19 -20.48
C ALA A 605 2.39 11.94 -20.75
N GLY A 606 1.79 10.96 -20.09
CA GLY A 606 0.36 10.66 -20.21
C GLY A 606 0.06 9.17 -20.18
N PRO A 607 -1.22 8.78 -20.26
CA PRO A 607 -1.61 7.39 -20.35
C PRO A 607 -0.97 6.76 -21.60
N VAL A 608 -0.66 5.46 -21.53
CA VAL A 608 -0.07 4.74 -22.66
C VAL A 608 -1.07 4.68 -23.81
N ALA A 609 -0.82 5.50 -24.84
CA ALA A 609 -1.72 5.70 -25.97
C ALA A 609 -1.08 5.36 -27.32
N GLU A 610 0.26 5.37 -27.40
CA GLU A 610 0.97 5.00 -28.63
C GLU A 610 1.14 3.48 -28.72
N CYS A 611 0.49 2.84 -29.70
CA CYS A 611 0.50 1.37 -29.86
C CYS A 611 1.92 0.79 -29.97
N THR A 612 2.87 1.58 -30.51
CA THR A 612 4.29 1.21 -30.63
C THR A 612 5.00 1.04 -29.29
N ALA A 613 4.44 1.58 -28.20
CA ALA A 613 4.92 1.32 -26.85
C ALA A 613 4.91 -0.18 -26.53
N CYS A 614 3.96 -0.94 -27.09
CA CYS A 614 3.79 -2.37 -26.82
C CYS A 614 3.87 -3.27 -28.07
N HIS A 615 3.77 -2.71 -29.28
CA HIS A 615 3.77 -3.46 -30.53
C HIS A 615 4.91 -3.03 -31.45
N THR A 616 5.79 -3.95 -31.86
CA THR A 616 6.77 -3.67 -32.92
C THR A 616 6.08 -3.43 -34.26
N THR A 617 5.00 -4.17 -34.52
CA THR A 617 4.14 -3.97 -35.69
C THR A 617 2.72 -3.73 -35.19
N VAL A 618 2.20 -2.51 -35.41
CA VAL A 618 0.86 -2.13 -34.98
C VAL A 618 -0.18 -2.77 -35.90
N PRO A 619 -1.10 -3.60 -35.39
CA PRO A 619 -2.17 -4.18 -36.20
C PRO A 619 -3.12 -3.09 -36.73
N SER A 620 -3.52 -3.18 -38.00
CA SER A 620 -4.62 -2.36 -38.53
C SER A 620 -5.94 -2.89 -37.97
N THR A 621 -6.66 -2.06 -37.21
CA THR A 621 -7.91 -2.47 -36.55
C THR A 621 -8.85 -1.29 -36.35
N VAL A 622 -10.16 -1.54 -36.40
CA VAL A 622 -11.20 -0.52 -36.18
C VAL A 622 -11.52 -0.33 -34.69
N ASN A 623 -11.48 -1.41 -33.90
CA ASN A 623 -11.88 -1.37 -32.48
C ASN A 623 -11.07 -2.33 -31.60
N GLY A 624 -9.85 -2.65 -32.03
CA GLY A 624 -9.00 -3.66 -31.37
C GLY A 624 -8.13 -3.08 -30.25
N GLY A 625 -8.04 -1.75 -30.16
CA GLY A 625 -7.34 -1.04 -29.11
C GLY A 625 -8.15 -0.87 -27.82
N PRO A 626 -7.57 -0.24 -26.80
CA PRO A 626 -8.29 0.08 -25.56
C PRO A 626 -9.52 0.95 -25.83
N HIS A 627 -10.59 0.76 -25.07
CA HIS A 627 -11.84 1.53 -25.20
C HIS A 627 -12.43 1.54 -26.63
N GLY A 628 -12.19 0.49 -27.41
CA GLY A 628 -12.65 0.39 -28.80
C GLY A 628 -11.89 1.31 -29.77
N MET A 629 -10.68 1.76 -29.41
CA MET A 629 -9.85 2.57 -30.30
C MET A 629 -9.36 1.79 -31.51
N HIS A 630 -9.25 2.48 -32.65
CA HIS A 630 -8.60 2.00 -33.86
C HIS A 630 -7.08 2.26 -33.82
N SER A 631 -6.35 1.60 -34.71
CA SER A 631 -4.93 1.91 -34.97
C SER A 631 -4.76 3.34 -35.52
N THR A 632 -3.64 4.00 -35.25
CA THR A 632 -3.31 5.31 -35.84
C THR A 632 -2.15 5.18 -36.85
N GLY A 633 -2.11 6.04 -37.87
CA GLY A 633 -1.05 6.06 -38.89
C GLY A 633 -1.55 5.95 -40.32
N ASP A 634 -0.62 6.01 -41.28
CA ASP A 634 -0.89 6.00 -42.73
C ASP A 634 -1.73 4.81 -43.17
N SER A 635 -1.42 3.61 -42.66
CA SER A 635 -2.15 2.39 -43.01
C SER A 635 -3.61 2.46 -42.59
N TRP A 636 -3.91 3.07 -41.44
CA TRP A 636 -5.28 3.27 -40.99
C TRP A 636 -5.99 4.27 -41.91
N VAL A 637 -5.38 5.44 -42.15
CA VAL A 637 -5.98 6.50 -42.98
C VAL A 637 -6.29 5.99 -44.39
N LYS A 638 -5.45 5.14 -44.98
CA LYS A 638 -5.68 4.56 -46.30
C LYS A 638 -6.78 3.47 -46.33
N GLN A 639 -7.19 2.93 -45.19
CA GLN A 639 -8.13 1.79 -45.11
C GLN A 639 -9.44 2.12 -44.38
N HIS A 640 -9.51 3.26 -43.68
CA HIS A 640 -10.61 3.60 -42.78
C HIS A 640 -11.96 3.79 -43.47
N GLU A 641 -12.00 4.02 -44.78
CA GLU A 641 -13.24 4.10 -45.58
C GLU A 641 -14.14 2.87 -45.36
N ASN A 642 -13.53 1.70 -45.19
CA ASN A 642 -14.23 0.44 -44.98
C ASN A 642 -14.74 0.27 -43.54
N ALA A 643 -14.30 1.11 -42.60
CA ALA A 643 -14.68 1.07 -41.19
C ALA A 643 -16.05 1.75 -40.92
N ASN A 644 -16.52 2.61 -41.83
CA ASN A 644 -17.83 3.27 -41.71
C ASN A 644 -18.98 2.47 -42.35
N LYS A 645 -18.75 1.21 -42.76
CA LYS A 645 -19.75 0.39 -43.49
C LYS A 645 -21.09 0.19 -42.76
N ASN A 646 -21.11 0.35 -41.43
CA ASN A 646 -22.31 0.23 -40.60
C ASN A 646 -22.82 1.58 -40.05
N GLY A 647 -22.19 2.70 -40.42
CA GLY A 647 -22.63 4.05 -40.07
C GLY A 647 -23.47 4.68 -41.19
N THR A 648 -24.25 5.70 -40.87
CA THR A 648 -24.92 6.54 -41.88
C THR A 648 -24.15 7.85 -42.06
N ALA A 649 -24.45 8.62 -43.10
CA ALA A 649 -23.88 9.96 -43.28
C ALA A 649 -24.19 10.91 -42.10
N THR A 650 -25.32 10.70 -41.42
CA THR A 650 -25.77 11.50 -40.26
C THR A 650 -25.43 10.87 -38.91
N THR A 651 -25.00 9.61 -38.88
CA THR A 651 -24.59 8.89 -37.68
C THR A 651 -23.42 7.96 -38.02
N PRO A 652 -22.21 8.51 -38.23
CA PRO A 652 -21.04 7.69 -38.52
C PRO A 652 -20.77 6.71 -37.38
N SER A 653 -20.27 5.51 -37.71
CA SER A 653 -19.85 4.53 -36.69
C SER A 653 -18.74 5.08 -35.77
N CYS A 654 -18.01 6.09 -36.24
CA CYS A 654 -16.95 6.79 -35.51
C CYS A 654 -17.44 7.93 -34.60
N SER A 655 -18.76 8.24 -34.61
CA SER A 655 -19.32 9.45 -33.99
C SER A 655 -19.17 9.51 -32.47
N TYR A 656 -19.00 8.37 -31.80
CA TYR A 656 -18.74 8.34 -30.36
C TYR A 656 -17.44 9.09 -30.01
N CYS A 657 -16.37 8.84 -30.76
CA CYS A 657 -15.05 9.44 -30.54
C CYS A 657 -14.81 10.72 -31.35
N HIS A 658 -15.34 10.79 -32.58
CA HIS A 658 -15.11 11.91 -33.50
C HIS A 658 -16.24 12.93 -33.55
N GLY A 659 -17.29 12.72 -32.75
CA GLY A 659 -18.45 13.60 -32.66
C GLY A 659 -19.48 13.35 -33.76
N THR A 660 -20.73 13.72 -33.51
CA THR A 660 -21.82 13.58 -34.48
C THR A 660 -21.66 14.51 -35.69
N THR A 661 -20.95 15.62 -35.52
CA THR A 661 -20.62 16.56 -36.60
C THR A 661 -19.35 16.18 -37.37
N SER A 662 -18.64 15.13 -36.97
CA SER A 662 -17.33 14.74 -37.53
C SER A 662 -16.21 15.79 -37.40
N ALA A 663 -16.41 16.82 -36.56
CA ALA A 663 -15.45 17.89 -36.31
C ALA A 663 -14.29 17.49 -35.37
N GLY A 664 -14.30 16.24 -34.87
CA GLY A 664 -13.40 15.80 -33.83
C GLY A 664 -13.93 16.16 -32.44
N THR A 665 -13.41 15.45 -31.44
CA THR A 665 -13.64 15.72 -30.01
C THR A 665 -12.33 15.56 -29.23
N PRO A 666 -12.28 15.89 -27.93
CA PRO A 666 -11.14 15.56 -27.09
C PRO A 666 -10.73 14.07 -27.11
N LEU A 667 -11.65 13.15 -27.42
CA LEU A 667 -11.34 11.71 -27.57
C LEU A 667 -10.54 11.40 -28.84
N SER A 668 -10.73 12.18 -29.91
CA SER A 668 -9.99 12.02 -31.18
C SER A 668 -8.63 12.74 -31.21
N ALA A 669 -8.21 13.34 -30.09
CA ALA A 669 -6.99 14.12 -30.01
C ALA A 669 -5.73 13.23 -29.99
N ILE A 670 -4.84 13.42 -30.96
CA ILE A 670 -3.52 12.75 -30.98
C ILE A 670 -2.63 13.28 -29.85
N LYS A 671 -1.78 12.41 -29.29
CA LYS A 671 -0.95 12.76 -28.10
C LYS A 671 0.44 13.27 -28.45
N VAL A 672 0.96 12.83 -29.59
CA VAL A 672 2.21 13.32 -30.19
C VAL A 672 1.92 13.95 -31.54
N ALA A 673 2.83 14.81 -31.99
CA ALA A 673 2.77 15.31 -33.37
C ALA A 673 2.90 14.13 -34.34
N LYS A 674 2.09 14.13 -35.41
CA LYS A 674 2.08 13.08 -36.41
C LYS A 674 2.15 13.68 -37.80
N THR A 675 3.03 13.11 -38.63
CA THR A 675 3.04 13.30 -40.08
C THR A 675 2.38 12.07 -40.68
N ILE A 676 1.30 12.28 -41.42
CA ILE A 676 0.48 11.21 -41.98
C ILE A 676 0.42 11.37 -43.50
N ASP A 677 0.75 10.30 -44.23
CA ASP A 677 0.47 10.22 -45.66
C ASP A 677 -0.99 9.81 -45.86
N ALA A 678 -1.83 10.80 -46.18
CA ALA A 678 -3.26 10.60 -46.42
C ALA A 678 -3.56 10.25 -47.90
N GLY A 679 -2.58 9.78 -48.66
CA GLY A 679 -2.76 9.34 -50.05
C GLY A 679 -3.15 10.51 -50.95
N GLU A 680 -4.32 10.44 -51.56
CA GLU A 680 -4.81 11.47 -52.50
C GLU A 680 -4.98 12.86 -51.86
N PHE A 681 -5.10 12.94 -50.54
CA PHE A 681 -5.20 14.20 -49.79
C PHE A 681 -3.84 14.79 -49.39
N GLY A 682 -2.74 14.15 -49.79
CA GLY A 682 -1.37 14.56 -49.54
C GLY A 682 -0.91 14.31 -48.09
N ILE A 683 0.29 14.82 -47.78
CA ILE A 683 0.88 14.71 -46.44
C ILE A 683 0.18 15.68 -45.48
N LYS A 684 -0.30 15.17 -44.35
CA LYS A 684 -0.90 15.93 -43.26
C LYS A 684 0.06 16.01 -42.08
N ASN A 685 0.25 17.20 -41.54
CA ASN A 685 1.06 17.42 -40.34
C ASN A 685 0.14 17.93 -39.23
N TRP A 686 0.00 17.14 -38.18
CA TRP A 686 -0.86 17.47 -37.05
C TRP A 686 -0.02 17.62 -35.79
N PRO A 687 -0.16 18.74 -35.06
CA PRO A 687 0.51 18.91 -33.78
C PRO A 687 -0.12 18.00 -32.71
N ALA A 688 0.61 17.76 -31.62
CA ALA A 688 0.04 17.13 -30.43
C ALA A 688 -1.20 17.91 -29.96
N GLY A 689 -2.25 17.19 -29.55
CA GLY A 689 -3.54 17.75 -29.16
C GLY A 689 -4.50 18.03 -30.31
N TYR A 690 -4.08 17.89 -31.57
CA TYR A 690 -4.98 18.05 -32.71
C TYR A 690 -6.12 17.02 -32.67
N GLN A 691 -7.36 17.50 -32.64
CA GLN A 691 -8.57 16.68 -32.67
C GLN A 691 -8.83 16.23 -34.11
N VAL A 692 -8.55 14.96 -34.41
CA VAL A 692 -8.66 14.44 -35.78
C VAL A 692 -10.11 14.43 -36.22
N SER A 693 -10.38 15.15 -37.31
CA SER A 693 -11.71 15.36 -37.87
C SER A 693 -11.77 14.83 -39.30
N CYS A 694 -12.96 14.52 -39.79
CA CYS A 694 -13.14 14.18 -41.20
C CYS A 694 -12.80 15.39 -42.10
N PHE A 695 -12.97 16.62 -41.59
CA PHE A 695 -12.66 17.87 -42.28
C PHE A 695 -11.16 18.12 -42.51
N SER A 696 -10.30 17.33 -41.87
CA SER A 696 -8.85 17.40 -42.10
C SER A 696 -8.45 16.98 -43.53
N CYS A 697 -9.30 16.16 -44.18
CA CYS A 697 -9.08 15.64 -45.53
C CYS A 697 -10.30 15.77 -46.45
N HIS A 698 -11.52 15.74 -45.91
CA HIS A 698 -12.77 15.73 -46.68
C HIS A 698 -13.61 17.00 -46.45
N ASN A 699 -14.57 17.27 -47.32
CA ASN A 699 -15.47 18.43 -47.17
C ASN A 699 -16.65 18.18 -46.18
N GLY A 700 -16.56 17.16 -45.32
CA GLY A 700 -17.61 16.78 -44.36
C GLY A 700 -18.71 15.88 -44.92
N PRO A 701 -19.69 15.47 -44.10
CA PRO A 701 -20.77 14.56 -44.51
C PRO A 701 -21.82 15.17 -45.46
N ASN A 702 -21.63 16.41 -45.95
CA ASN A 702 -22.44 17.05 -46.98
C ASN A 702 -21.52 17.84 -47.95
N PRO A 703 -21.02 17.23 -49.03
CA PRO A 703 -20.47 17.97 -50.17
C PRO A 703 -21.55 18.66 -51.01
#